data_AF-A0A154P893-F1
#
_entry.id   AF-A0A154P893-F1
#
_cell.length_a   1.000
_cell.length_b   1.000
_cell.length_c   1.000
_cell.angle_alpha   90.00
_cell.angle_beta   90.00
_cell.angle_gamma   90.00
#
_symmetry.space_group_name_H-M   'P 1'
#
loop_
_entity.id
_entity.type
_entity.pdbx_description
1 polymer ?
#
loop_
_entity_poly.entity_id
_entity_poly.type
_entity_poly.pdbx_seq_one_letter_code
_entity_poly.pdbx_strand_id
1 'polypeptide(L)'
;MMKNRQNNLKAEHDMNQKLLNEHSTQLETKNHHYRLCCSTESSLRQEARDFEKEWKKVSEMVANIKKELEKMTKKIETSKKAVKYDEKSLREWEDALNQNEDNNQLIEQYLKEDLKEYKELELRRQKLSKDLLLYREAIIKITNEGRETEIVLDRTSKLYDQALTDYQQMFNQWKESVIMLQQRNDDIQRVLKEIETFRDITQDKRNTLEESDKFLKEQNENNRQVEESIKKLEKNLCNVKEEQRKVKETLSIYENELIIQKNIMKESSNRVEQVRTDIKRKETEIQKKYTKIEKLNEQVGELTTKLQDIDGQQLNIKEKAKELEDMIEEQEKKKVGMIKEVNRLQNANLRVTNQLKKLEDESKIINMHYQNESKKFEYLDKLYTKDEKVLEEKKEGLYQVEFELQKSEMKLDRLRGHERDKSEAERKQMKIEELQGILNEKMKVSKLMQNQISSLEHDMRKMSNSLTSDNNELEYLRNKRQDLVLLMDAGEKQLKSAQNRYEEKQVEESLLRLKASQMEKMISNLGDSVYDLEKYRLELAAAIKERKAEIDVQKESLVIKKRVASSESSEIKNAISERKIRINQLQARYDNGIAMLGTNPDGTPVNTTHLKIQNAQERYLLQEQGDKLDETITKTELEIQAMENTLRLINVCNDKYKAATLTTDEKNKPELEEHRKLDEELYTAEESLKQKKMELQCLTDNLQKMKNEYTHVLKRIDEIQEQKENKNQYLVELSQYIHDQKEKILRADKSLRNVQKVIQQKFVATGDNTILIQEKEVELRELQEQNSIVLQDIAEFTIHHVEAEAYIKKLLAVKNIELPSIPLTIQSPISSHSYSTKNSVECVPKAINRGSIMPDITEVSSNKIFGGWQKVYSHESSELGCKMNFGIFLPPQVEEGPVPVIYWLSGLTCTEANFIQKAGAQKYASEHGVIIVAPDTSPRNLNIPGENEDWDFGTGAGFYVDAAKEPWNKNYRMYSYVTKELPALINEKFPALPNKQSIMGHSMGGHGALICALKNPGLYKAVSAFAPISNPILCSWGKKAFSGYLGGTETNVIWKDWDATELAKKYNGPPLDILIDQGKEDTFLKNEQLLPENLLAAAKDAGLSLVLRFQEDYDHSYFFIATFIEDHIKHHIKYLRA
;
A
#
# COMPACT_ATOMS: atom_id res chain seq x y z
N MET A 1 -1.72 98.72 217.63
CA MET A 1 -2.36 97.50 217.08
C MET A 1 -2.77 97.64 215.61
N MET A 2 -3.65 98.57 215.20
CA MET A 2 -4.23 98.54 213.83
C MET A 2 -3.40 99.21 212.70
N LYS A 3 -2.61 100.26 212.98
CA LYS A 3 -2.19 101.23 211.93
C LYS A 3 -1.27 100.70 210.81
N ASN A 4 -0.28 99.85 211.10
CA ASN A 4 0.62 99.34 210.03
C ASN A 4 0.12 98.07 209.31
N ARG A 5 -0.79 97.28 209.90
CA ARG A 5 -1.44 96.18 209.16
C ARG A 5 -2.33 96.73 208.04
N GLN A 6 -2.90 97.92 208.24
CA GLN A 6 -3.58 98.70 207.21
C GLN A 6 -2.63 99.19 206.10
N ASN A 7 -1.39 99.59 206.43
CA ASN A 7 -0.40 100.00 205.43
C ASN A 7 0.07 98.83 204.54
N ASN A 8 0.31 97.63 205.10
CA ASN A 8 0.65 96.45 204.29
C ASN A 8 -0.50 96.06 203.35
N LEU A 9 -1.75 96.02 203.85
CA LEU A 9 -2.93 95.76 203.01
C LEU A 9 -3.11 96.80 201.90
N LYS A 10 -2.74 98.06 202.14
CA LYS A 10 -2.79 99.11 201.12
C LYS A 10 -1.70 98.93 200.06
N ALA A 11 -0.49 98.54 200.46
CA ALA A 11 0.59 98.21 199.53
C ALA A 11 0.26 97.00 198.64
N GLU A 12 -0.36 95.94 199.20
CA GLU A 12 -0.87 94.82 198.40
C GLU A 12 -2.00 95.23 197.46
N HIS A 13 -2.91 96.12 197.89
CA HIS A 13 -3.96 96.63 197.01
C HIS A 13 -3.39 97.43 195.83
N ASP A 14 -2.48 98.37 196.08
CA ASP A 14 -1.85 99.19 195.03
C ASP A 14 -1.01 98.33 194.06
N MET A 15 -0.37 97.27 194.56
CA MET A 15 0.38 96.31 193.73
C MET A 15 -0.54 95.46 192.85
N ASN A 16 -1.64 94.93 193.40
CA ASN A 16 -2.65 94.20 192.63
C ASN A 16 -3.38 95.09 191.61
N GLN A 17 -3.61 96.37 191.93
CA GLN A 17 -4.22 97.34 191.02
C GLN A 17 -3.35 97.61 189.78
N LYS A 18 -2.02 97.70 189.97
CA LYS A 18 -1.08 97.77 188.84
C LYS A 18 -1.12 96.49 188.00
N LEU A 19 -1.07 95.34 188.63
CA LEU A 19 -1.04 94.04 187.95
C LEU A 19 -2.30 93.77 187.10
N LEU A 20 -3.46 94.27 187.54
CA LEU A 20 -4.70 94.29 186.75
C LEU A 20 -4.62 95.22 185.52
N ASN A 21 -4.06 96.42 185.67
CA ASN A 21 -3.88 97.35 184.54
C ASN A 21 -2.90 96.77 183.50
N GLU A 22 -1.79 96.18 183.94
CA GLU A 22 -0.83 95.44 183.09
C GLU A 22 -1.52 94.30 182.31
N HIS A 23 -2.43 93.57 182.96
CA HIS A 23 -3.20 92.52 182.31
C HIS A 23 -4.23 93.05 181.29
N SER A 24 -4.81 94.23 181.54
CA SER A 24 -5.75 94.88 180.62
C SER A 24 -5.08 95.29 179.31
N THR A 25 -3.90 95.93 179.38
CA THR A 25 -3.15 96.33 178.17
C THR A 25 -2.60 95.13 177.39
N GLN A 26 -2.25 94.03 178.07
CA GLN A 26 -1.96 92.75 177.41
C GLN A 26 -3.19 92.13 176.70
N LEU A 27 -4.41 92.38 177.18
CA LEU A 27 -5.62 91.88 176.54
C LEU A 27 -5.98 92.71 175.29
N GLU A 28 -5.81 94.03 175.35
CA GLU A 28 -6.04 94.93 174.21
C GLU A 28 -5.06 94.69 173.07
N THR A 29 -3.76 94.52 173.37
CA THR A 29 -2.73 94.20 172.37
C THR A 29 -2.97 92.84 171.71
N LYS A 30 -3.39 91.81 172.46
CA LYS A 30 -3.84 90.52 171.90
C LYS A 30 -5.07 90.68 170.99
N ASN A 31 -6.04 91.51 171.38
CA ASN A 31 -7.22 91.81 170.55
C ASN A 31 -6.84 92.53 169.25
N HIS A 32 -5.86 93.44 169.28
CA HIS A 32 -5.34 94.11 168.09
C HIS A 32 -4.69 93.11 167.13
N HIS A 33 -3.79 92.24 167.63
CA HIS A 33 -3.17 91.19 166.81
C HIS A 33 -4.20 90.22 166.22
N TYR A 34 -5.22 89.82 166.98
CA TYR A 34 -6.29 88.95 166.47
C TYR A 34 -7.05 89.62 165.30
N ARG A 35 -7.42 90.91 165.43
CA ARG A 35 -8.06 91.65 164.34
C ARG A 35 -7.17 91.78 163.11
N LEU A 36 -5.86 91.98 163.29
CA LEU A 36 -4.89 92.02 162.20
C LEU A 36 -4.82 90.67 161.46
N CYS A 37 -4.75 89.55 162.21
CA CYS A 37 -4.77 88.21 161.65
C CYS A 37 -6.03 87.94 160.82
N CYS A 38 -7.22 88.26 161.33
CA CYS A 38 -8.49 88.12 160.60
C CYS A 38 -8.53 88.95 159.31
N SER A 39 -7.91 90.14 159.31
CA SER A 39 -7.78 90.97 158.11
C SER A 39 -6.86 90.32 157.07
N THR A 40 -5.68 89.86 157.48
CA THR A 40 -4.74 89.16 156.58
C THR A 40 -5.31 87.85 156.05
N GLU A 41 -6.04 87.09 156.87
CA GLU A 41 -6.72 85.87 156.43
C GLU A 41 -7.80 86.18 155.38
N SER A 42 -8.53 87.29 155.56
CA SER A 42 -9.52 87.75 154.58
C SER A 42 -8.90 88.16 153.24
N SER A 43 -7.72 88.79 153.25
CA SER A 43 -6.96 89.11 152.03
C SER A 43 -6.47 87.84 151.32
N LEU A 44 -5.84 86.92 152.05
CA LEU A 44 -5.34 85.66 151.51
C LEU A 44 -6.48 84.77 150.96
N ARG A 45 -7.65 84.77 151.62
CA ARG A 45 -8.88 84.12 151.10
C ARG A 45 -9.44 84.80 149.85
N GLN A 46 -9.12 86.07 149.59
CA GLN A 46 -9.48 86.74 148.35
C GLN A 46 -8.50 86.39 147.23
N GLU A 47 -7.20 86.55 147.48
CA GLU A 47 -6.13 86.18 146.54
C GLU A 47 -6.25 84.72 146.08
N ALA A 48 -6.48 83.78 147.00
CA ALA A 48 -6.69 82.37 146.67
C ALA A 48 -7.87 82.14 145.72
N ARG A 49 -8.98 82.89 145.89
CA ARG A 49 -10.17 82.78 145.01
C ARG A 49 -9.95 83.41 143.64
N ASP A 50 -9.08 84.42 143.53
CA ASP A 50 -8.74 85.02 142.25
C ASP A 50 -7.70 84.18 141.50
N PHE A 51 -6.71 83.60 142.18
CA PHE A 51 -5.85 82.54 141.61
C PHE A 51 -6.65 81.32 141.14
N GLU A 52 -7.69 80.88 141.85
CA GLU A 52 -8.53 79.76 141.40
C GLU A 52 -9.31 80.10 140.11
N LYS A 53 -9.74 81.36 139.92
CA LYS A 53 -10.35 81.83 138.66
C LYS A 53 -9.34 81.85 137.52
N GLU A 54 -8.12 82.33 137.76
CA GLU A 54 -7.06 82.33 136.75
C GLU A 54 -6.65 80.90 136.37
N TRP A 55 -6.49 80.01 137.35
CA TRP A 55 -6.21 78.60 137.12
C TRP A 55 -7.29 77.92 136.27
N LYS A 56 -8.58 78.20 136.52
CA LYS A 56 -9.69 77.70 135.69
C LYS A 56 -9.61 78.23 134.25
N LYS A 57 -9.40 79.54 134.05
CA LYS A 57 -9.21 80.14 132.70
C LYS A 57 -8.03 79.52 131.96
N VAL A 58 -6.89 79.34 132.63
CA VAL A 58 -5.70 78.71 132.04
C VAL A 58 -5.96 77.25 131.70
N SER A 59 -6.65 76.51 132.57
CA SER A 59 -7.03 75.10 132.32
C SER A 59 -7.97 74.95 131.12
N GLU A 60 -8.98 75.83 130.98
CA GLU A 60 -9.86 75.89 129.81
C GLU A 60 -9.11 76.26 128.52
N MET A 61 -8.20 77.24 128.60
CA MET A 61 -7.37 77.64 127.46
C MET A 61 -6.43 76.51 127.02
N VAL A 62 -5.81 75.81 127.97
CA VAL A 62 -4.98 74.61 127.70
C VAL A 62 -5.82 73.47 127.12
N ALA A 63 -7.06 73.26 127.58
CA ALA A 63 -7.97 72.26 127.02
C ALA A 63 -8.34 72.58 125.56
N ASN A 64 -8.66 73.84 125.24
CA ASN A 64 -8.91 74.27 123.86
C ASN A 64 -7.66 74.16 122.98
N ILE A 65 -6.49 74.58 123.47
CA ILE A 65 -5.21 74.46 122.72
C ILE A 65 -4.89 72.98 122.44
N LYS A 66 -5.09 72.07 123.40
CA LYS A 66 -4.95 70.62 123.17
C LYS A 66 -5.93 70.11 122.11
N LYS A 67 -7.18 70.56 122.13
CA LYS A 67 -8.23 70.17 121.16
C LYS A 67 -7.94 70.66 119.74
N GLU A 68 -7.40 71.87 119.58
CA GLU A 68 -6.92 72.35 118.27
C GLU A 68 -5.61 71.67 117.85
N LEU A 69 -4.70 71.35 118.76
CA LEU A 69 -3.50 70.54 118.46
C LEU A 69 -3.88 69.13 117.97
N GLU A 70 -4.88 68.48 118.56
CA GLU A 70 -5.39 67.19 118.05
C GLU A 70 -5.99 67.32 116.65
N LYS A 71 -6.80 68.36 116.39
CA LYS A 71 -7.35 68.64 115.05
C LYS A 71 -6.24 68.88 114.03
N MET A 72 -5.24 69.68 114.38
CA MET A 72 -4.11 69.99 113.50
C MET A 72 -3.22 68.77 113.28
N THR A 73 -2.99 67.95 114.30
CA THR A 73 -2.28 66.66 114.17
C THR A 73 -3.03 65.71 113.22
N LYS A 74 -4.35 65.56 113.39
CA LYS A 74 -5.20 64.75 112.49
C LYS A 74 -5.19 65.29 111.05
N LYS A 75 -5.25 66.61 110.86
CA LYS A 75 -5.09 67.26 109.53
C LYS A 75 -3.72 66.96 108.91
N ILE A 76 -2.63 67.18 109.66
CA ILE A 76 -1.26 66.87 109.22
C ILE A 76 -1.11 65.38 108.87
N GLU A 77 -1.75 64.48 109.62
CA GLU A 77 -1.70 63.05 109.34
C GLU A 77 -2.50 62.68 108.07
N THR A 78 -3.66 63.30 107.83
CA THR A 78 -4.38 63.15 106.55
C THR A 78 -3.59 63.72 105.37
N SER A 79 -2.97 64.89 105.52
CA SER A 79 -2.11 65.48 104.49
C SER A 79 -0.85 64.65 104.23
N LYS A 80 -0.25 64.05 105.26
CA LYS A 80 0.88 63.11 105.09
C LYS A 80 0.47 61.82 104.38
N LYS A 81 -0.77 61.36 104.54
CA LYS A 81 -1.32 60.21 103.79
C LYS A 81 -1.61 60.57 102.34
N ALA A 82 -2.16 61.75 102.07
CA ALA A 82 -2.33 62.28 100.71
C ALA A 82 -0.96 62.44 100.00
N VAL A 83 -0.04 63.21 100.57
CA VAL A 83 1.30 63.45 99.97
C VAL A 83 2.06 62.14 99.71
N LYS A 84 1.93 61.10 100.56
CA LYS A 84 2.53 59.77 100.29
C LYS A 84 1.82 58.99 99.19
N TYR A 85 0.52 59.18 99.00
CA TYR A 85 -0.20 58.61 97.87
C TYR A 85 0.20 59.34 96.58
N ASP A 86 0.24 60.67 96.61
CA ASP A 86 0.62 61.52 95.48
C ASP A 86 2.08 61.27 95.07
N GLU A 87 3.02 61.15 96.01
CA GLU A 87 4.42 60.77 95.76
C GLU A 87 4.52 59.37 95.12
N LYS A 88 3.72 58.39 95.58
CA LYS A 88 3.70 57.05 95.01
C LYS A 88 3.13 57.08 93.58
N SER A 89 2.00 57.75 93.36
CA SER A 89 1.41 57.88 92.03
C SER A 89 2.31 58.66 91.08
N LEU A 90 3.03 59.68 91.54
CA LEU A 90 3.96 60.44 90.72
C LEU A 90 5.16 59.58 90.29
N ARG A 91 5.71 58.74 91.18
CA ARG A 91 6.71 57.72 90.80
C ARG A 91 6.14 56.70 89.80
N GLU A 92 4.90 56.24 90.00
CA GLU A 92 4.25 55.32 89.05
C GLU A 92 4.04 55.97 87.66
N TRP A 93 3.82 57.29 87.60
CA TRP A 93 3.80 58.06 86.34
C TRP A 93 5.20 58.29 85.76
N GLU A 94 6.22 58.55 86.58
CA GLU A 94 7.62 58.66 86.14
C GLU A 94 8.14 57.33 85.57
N ASP A 95 7.91 56.21 86.27
CA ASP A 95 8.25 54.87 85.80
C ASP A 95 7.52 54.52 84.49
N ALA A 96 6.24 54.89 84.36
CA ALA A 96 5.48 54.71 83.12
C ALA A 96 5.93 55.65 81.99
N LEU A 97 6.41 56.86 82.30
CA LEU A 97 6.98 57.77 81.30
C LEU A 97 8.31 57.22 80.78
N ASN A 98 9.21 56.81 81.70
CA ASN A 98 10.49 56.19 81.37
C ASN A 98 10.32 54.94 80.50
N GLN A 99 9.38 54.04 80.85
CA GLN A 99 9.05 52.87 80.03
C GLN A 99 8.54 53.25 78.63
N ASN A 100 7.81 54.36 78.48
CA ASN A 100 7.39 54.85 77.17
C ASN A 100 8.54 55.49 76.39
N GLU A 101 9.49 56.16 77.04
CA GLU A 101 10.71 56.65 76.38
C GLU A 101 11.63 55.51 75.94
N ASP A 102 11.81 54.47 76.75
CA ASP A 102 12.54 53.25 76.38
C ASP A 102 11.85 52.52 75.21
N ASN A 103 10.52 52.37 75.24
CA ASN A 103 9.75 51.79 74.14
C ASN A 103 9.87 52.64 72.85
N ASN A 104 9.84 53.97 72.95
CA ASN A 104 10.02 54.86 71.80
C ASN A 104 11.44 54.77 71.22
N GLN A 105 12.48 54.67 72.07
CA GLN A 105 13.85 54.43 71.63
C GLN A 105 14.01 53.07 70.94
N LEU A 106 13.33 52.03 71.44
CA LEU A 106 13.32 50.70 70.82
C LEU A 106 12.61 50.73 69.45
N ILE A 107 11.49 51.44 69.33
CA ILE A 107 10.80 51.67 68.04
C ILE A 107 11.70 52.45 67.07
N GLU A 108 12.45 53.45 67.53
CA GLU A 108 13.40 54.19 66.69
C GLU A 108 14.61 53.33 66.27
N GLN A 109 15.00 52.33 67.08
CA GLN A 109 16.02 51.34 66.72
C GLN A 109 15.48 50.39 65.64
N TYR A 110 14.31 49.77 65.83
CA TYR A 110 13.69 48.92 64.81
C TYR A 110 13.47 49.67 63.50
N LEU A 111 13.01 50.92 63.54
CA LEU A 111 12.85 51.74 62.33
C LEU A 111 14.18 52.02 61.61
N LYS A 112 15.32 52.07 62.32
CA LYS A 112 16.67 52.16 61.71
C LYS A 112 17.12 50.84 61.11
N GLU A 113 16.75 49.71 61.71
CA GLU A 113 17.03 48.36 61.20
C GLU A 113 16.17 48.05 59.96
N ASP A 114 14.87 48.32 60.00
CA ASP A 114 13.94 48.24 58.86
C ASP A 114 14.43 49.12 57.68
N LEU A 115 14.87 50.36 57.96
CA LEU A 115 15.43 51.26 56.93
C LEU A 115 16.78 50.79 56.38
N LYS A 116 17.51 49.92 57.10
CA LYS A 116 18.74 49.28 56.61
C LYS A 116 18.39 48.07 55.76
N GLU A 117 17.52 47.18 56.23
CA GLU A 117 17.06 46.02 55.47
C GLU A 117 16.35 46.45 54.17
N TYR A 118 15.48 47.45 54.21
CA TYR A 118 14.85 48.04 53.01
C TYR A 118 15.89 48.49 51.97
N LYS A 119 16.99 49.13 52.38
CA LYS A 119 18.06 49.55 51.46
C LYS A 119 18.84 48.37 50.89
N GLU A 120 19.09 47.33 51.69
CA GLU A 120 19.75 46.10 51.24
C GLU A 120 18.86 45.30 50.27
N LEU A 121 17.56 45.22 50.55
CA LEU A 121 16.54 44.61 49.68
C LEU A 121 16.35 45.40 48.38
N GLU A 122 16.30 46.73 48.42
CA GLU A 122 16.19 47.57 47.22
C GLU A 122 17.45 47.47 46.35
N LEU A 123 18.66 47.49 46.95
CA LEU A 123 19.90 47.25 46.22
C LEU A 123 19.94 45.84 45.61
N ARG A 124 19.41 44.83 46.31
CA ARG A 124 19.27 43.46 45.79
C ARG A 124 18.27 43.38 44.65
N ARG A 125 17.13 44.09 44.74
CA ARG A 125 16.12 44.21 43.67
C ARG A 125 16.70 44.86 42.43
N GLN A 126 17.48 45.93 42.58
CA GLN A 126 18.16 46.60 41.47
C GLN A 126 19.19 45.69 40.77
N LYS A 127 20.01 44.95 41.54
CA LYS A 127 20.94 43.94 40.99
C LYS A 127 20.18 42.86 40.22
N LEU A 128 19.21 42.21 40.84
CA LEU A 128 18.39 41.17 40.20
C LEU A 128 17.65 41.68 38.96
N SER A 129 17.21 42.94 38.94
CA SER A 129 16.59 43.56 37.76
C SER A 129 17.58 43.77 36.62
N LYS A 130 18.85 44.05 36.90
CA LYS A 130 19.92 44.15 35.89
C LYS A 130 20.31 42.77 35.38
N ASP A 131 20.47 41.79 36.27
CA ASP A 131 20.84 40.42 35.92
C ASP A 131 19.73 39.79 35.04
N LEU A 132 18.45 39.99 35.40
CA LEU A 132 17.30 39.58 34.60
C LEU A 132 17.25 40.22 33.22
N LEU A 133 17.71 41.47 33.07
CA LEU A 133 17.82 42.14 31.77
C LEU A 133 18.94 41.51 30.92
N LEU A 134 20.11 41.25 31.51
CA LEU A 134 21.21 40.54 30.84
C LEU A 134 20.81 39.11 30.42
N TYR A 135 20.07 38.38 31.27
CA TYR A 135 19.54 37.06 30.91
C TYR A 135 18.51 37.16 29.77
N ARG A 136 17.66 38.19 29.72
CA ARG A 136 16.75 38.42 28.59
C ARG A 136 17.51 38.70 27.29
N GLU A 137 18.54 39.54 27.32
CA GLU A 137 19.39 39.82 26.15
C GLU A 137 20.11 38.54 25.66
N ALA A 138 20.64 37.73 26.58
CA ALA A 138 21.24 36.44 26.26
C ALA A 138 20.24 35.44 25.66
N ILE A 139 19.03 35.33 26.22
CA ILE A 139 17.96 34.48 25.70
C ILE A 139 17.52 34.95 24.30
N ILE A 140 17.33 36.25 24.09
CA ILE A 140 16.98 36.82 22.77
C ILE A 140 18.07 36.51 21.75
N LYS A 141 19.35 36.67 22.12
CA LYS A 141 20.48 36.31 21.26
C LYS A 141 20.46 34.83 20.87
N ILE A 142 20.41 33.92 21.85
CA ILE A 142 20.39 32.47 21.62
C ILE A 142 19.15 32.04 20.81
N THR A 143 18.00 32.68 21.03
CA THR A 143 16.76 32.41 20.27
C THR A 143 16.91 32.84 18.81
N ASN A 144 17.61 33.95 18.53
CA ASN A 144 17.85 34.41 17.16
C ASN A 144 18.92 33.55 16.47
N GLU A 145 20.02 33.21 17.14
CA GLU A 145 21.03 32.26 16.62
C GLU A 145 20.39 30.90 16.32
N GLY A 146 19.49 30.42 17.20
CA GLY A 146 18.66 29.24 16.97
C GLY A 146 17.82 29.33 15.69
N ARG A 147 17.03 30.41 15.53
CA ARG A 147 16.23 30.66 14.30
C ARG A 147 17.07 30.78 13.04
N GLU A 148 18.26 31.37 13.12
CA GLU A 148 19.18 31.43 11.98
C GLU A 148 19.65 30.02 11.59
N THR A 149 19.99 29.16 12.55
CA THR A 149 20.30 27.75 12.25
C THR A 149 19.10 26.96 11.75
N GLU A 150 17.88 27.22 12.25
CA GLU A 150 16.63 26.63 11.78
C GLU A 150 16.34 26.99 10.32
N ILE A 151 16.51 28.27 9.93
CA ILE A 151 16.38 28.75 8.55
C ILE A 151 17.45 28.13 7.63
N VAL A 152 18.67 27.91 8.11
CA VAL A 152 19.71 27.20 7.35
C VAL A 152 19.34 25.72 7.19
N LEU A 153 18.86 25.06 8.25
CA LEU A 153 18.44 23.66 8.22
C LEU A 153 17.28 23.43 7.24
N ASP A 154 16.24 24.25 7.29
CA ASP A 154 15.10 24.24 6.34
C ASP A 154 15.57 24.36 4.87
N ARG A 155 16.51 25.28 4.60
CA ARG A 155 17.11 25.42 3.26
C ARG A 155 17.92 24.20 2.86
N THR A 156 18.69 23.60 3.78
CA THR A 156 19.45 22.38 3.47
C THR A 156 18.54 21.15 3.30
N SER A 157 17.42 21.06 4.02
CA SER A 157 16.39 20.03 3.77
C SER A 157 15.86 20.18 2.36
N LYS A 158 15.37 21.36 1.98
CA LYS A 158 14.81 21.61 0.64
C LYS A 158 15.79 21.31 -0.49
N LEU A 159 17.09 21.58 -0.30
CA LEU A 159 18.13 21.19 -1.25
C LEU A 159 18.39 19.68 -1.28
N TYR A 160 18.28 18.99 -0.14
CA TYR A 160 18.37 17.53 -0.05
C TYR A 160 17.14 16.84 -0.67
N ASP A 161 15.94 17.34 -0.40
CA ASP A 161 14.67 16.88 -0.95
C ASP A 161 14.66 17.05 -2.48
N GLN A 162 15.20 18.16 -2.99
CA GLN A 162 15.41 18.37 -4.42
C GLN A 162 16.44 17.39 -4.99
N ALA A 163 17.60 17.21 -4.36
CA ALA A 163 18.62 16.25 -4.81
C ALA A 163 18.12 14.79 -4.76
N LEU A 164 17.25 14.45 -3.81
CA LEU A 164 16.58 13.14 -3.71
C LEU A 164 15.55 12.97 -4.83
N THR A 165 14.83 14.04 -5.18
CA THR A 165 13.90 14.07 -6.33
C THR A 165 14.64 13.87 -7.65
N ASP A 166 15.75 14.59 -7.84
CA ASP A 166 16.61 14.45 -9.02
C ASP A 166 17.22 13.04 -9.11
N TYR A 167 17.66 12.46 -7.97
CA TYR A 167 18.13 11.08 -7.90
C TYR A 167 17.03 10.06 -8.25
N GLN A 168 15.80 10.26 -7.78
CA GLN A 168 14.65 9.42 -8.15
C GLN A 168 14.31 9.54 -9.64
N GLN A 169 14.40 10.73 -10.24
CA GLN A 169 14.22 10.90 -11.69
C GLN A 169 15.31 10.15 -12.48
N MET A 170 16.58 10.29 -12.09
CA MET A 170 17.68 9.54 -12.73
C MET A 170 17.53 8.03 -12.55
N PHE A 171 17.10 7.56 -11.37
CA PHE A 171 16.84 6.14 -11.11
C PHE A 171 15.68 5.60 -11.95
N ASN A 172 14.60 6.38 -12.14
CA ASN A 172 13.50 6.01 -13.02
C ASN A 172 13.91 5.97 -14.50
N GLN A 173 14.66 6.96 -14.99
CA GLN A 173 15.23 6.93 -16.35
C GLN A 173 16.17 5.74 -16.58
N TRP A 174 16.99 5.39 -15.57
CA TRP A 174 17.83 4.20 -15.59
C TRP A 174 16.98 2.91 -15.62
N LYS A 175 15.94 2.82 -14.79
CA LYS A 175 15.01 1.69 -14.74
C LYS A 175 14.26 1.50 -16.06
N GLU A 176 13.79 2.59 -16.68
CA GLU A 176 13.19 2.57 -18.03
C GLU A 176 14.21 2.10 -19.07
N SER A 177 15.44 2.58 -19.01
CA SER A 177 16.53 2.12 -19.90
C SER A 177 16.83 0.63 -19.74
N VAL A 178 16.81 0.10 -18.50
CA VAL A 178 16.96 -1.34 -18.23
C VAL A 178 15.78 -2.15 -18.76
N ILE A 179 14.54 -1.66 -18.62
CA ILE A 179 13.35 -2.31 -19.19
C ILE A 179 13.43 -2.34 -20.72
N MET A 180 13.84 -1.25 -21.36
CA MET A 180 14.05 -1.19 -22.82
C MET A 180 15.17 -2.16 -23.28
N LEU A 181 16.22 -2.33 -22.50
CA LEU A 181 17.27 -3.32 -22.77
C LEU A 181 16.76 -4.77 -22.59
N GLN A 182 15.92 -5.04 -21.59
CA GLN A 182 15.28 -6.35 -21.39
C GLN A 182 14.32 -6.68 -22.55
N GLN A 183 13.42 -5.76 -22.92
CA GLN A 183 12.53 -5.92 -24.06
C GLN A 183 13.31 -6.19 -25.36
N ARG A 184 14.38 -5.42 -25.61
CA ARG A 184 15.26 -5.61 -26.77
C ARG A 184 15.98 -6.97 -26.74
N ASN A 185 16.36 -7.48 -25.57
CA ASN A 185 16.91 -8.82 -25.42
C ASN A 185 15.86 -9.89 -25.70
N ASP A 186 14.63 -9.74 -25.20
CA ASP A 186 13.53 -10.68 -25.45
C ASP A 186 13.13 -10.72 -26.93
N ASP A 187 13.16 -9.57 -27.63
CA ASP A 187 12.99 -9.50 -29.08
C ASP A 187 14.15 -10.13 -29.84
N ILE A 188 15.40 -10.00 -29.36
CA ILE A 188 16.53 -10.75 -29.91
C ILE A 188 16.32 -12.26 -29.72
N GLN A 189 15.83 -12.73 -28.56
CA GLN A 189 15.52 -14.14 -28.32
C GLN A 189 14.34 -14.63 -29.19
N ARG A 190 13.35 -13.77 -29.45
CA ARG A 190 12.22 -14.03 -30.37
C ARG A 190 12.74 -14.23 -31.80
N VAL A 191 13.54 -13.29 -32.30
CA VAL A 191 14.16 -13.35 -33.64
C VAL A 191 15.14 -14.53 -33.77
N LEU A 192 15.85 -14.90 -32.71
CA LEU A 192 16.70 -16.10 -32.71
C LEU A 192 15.88 -17.38 -32.88
N LYS A 193 14.73 -17.51 -32.19
CA LYS A 193 13.80 -18.64 -32.37
C LYS A 193 13.16 -18.66 -33.75
N GLU A 194 12.82 -17.49 -34.30
CA GLU A 194 12.35 -17.38 -35.69
C GLU A 194 13.43 -17.85 -36.67
N ILE A 195 14.69 -17.44 -36.48
CA ILE A 195 15.85 -17.91 -37.27
C ILE A 195 16.05 -19.43 -37.12
N GLU A 196 15.83 -20.01 -35.94
CA GLU A 196 15.90 -21.47 -35.73
C GLU A 196 14.77 -22.20 -36.48
N THR A 197 13.52 -21.77 -36.36
CA THR A 197 12.42 -22.35 -37.15
C THR A 197 12.62 -22.19 -38.67
N PHE A 198 13.20 -21.08 -39.13
CA PHE A 198 13.60 -20.93 -40.53
C PHE A 198 14.76 -21.85 -40.94
N ARG A 199 15.71 -22.20 -40.04
CA ARG A 199 16.73 -23.23 -40.31
C ARG A 199 16.09 -24.60 -40.45
N ASP A 200 15.17 -24.97 -39.57
CA ASP A 200 14.49 -26.26 -39.61
C ASP A 200 13.68 -26.40 -40.90
N ILE A 201 12.88 -25.39 -41.25
CA ILE A 201 12.16 -25.32 -42.55
C ILE A 201 13.15 -25.39 -43.73
N THR A 202 14.31 -24.74 -43.66
CA THR A 202 15.33 -24.79 -44.71
C THR A 202 15.97 -26.18 -44.81
N GLN A 203 16.17 -26.87 -43.69
CA GLN A 203 16.72 -28.22 -43.67
C GLN A 203 15.70 -29.23 -44.21
N ASP A 204 14.42 -29.13 -43.86
CA ASP A 204 13.35 -29.93 -44.47
C ASP A 204 13.25 -29.69 -45.98
N LYS A 205 13.33 -28.43 -46.43
CA LYS A 205 13.37 -28.12 -47.86
C LYS A 205 14.61 -28.68 -48.55
N ARG A 206 15.79 -28.63 -47.92
CA ARG A 206 16.99 -29.32 -48.41
C ARG A 206 16.75 -30.83 -48.52
N ASN A 207 16.23 -31.48 -47.48
CA ASN A 207 15.95 -32.91 -47.46
C ASN A 207 15.05 -33.31 -48.64
N THR A 208 13.91 -32.64 -48.81
CA THR A 208 12.97 -32.92 -49.93
C THR A 208 13.57 -32.66 -51.32
N LEU A 209 14.54 -31.74 -51.43
CA LEU A 209 15.23 -31.44 -52.69
C LEU A 209 16.35 -32.46 -52.99
N GLU A 210 17.05 -32.96 -51.96
CA GLU A 210 18.01 -34.06 -52.08
C GLU A 210 17.32 -35.39 -52.42
N GLU A 211 16.13 -35.66 -51.86
CA GLU A 211 15.26 -36.77 -52.26
C GLU A 211 14.80 -36.63 -53.72
N SER A 212 14.40 -35.42 -54.14
CA SER A 212 13.95 -35.14 -55.52
C SER A 212 15.09 -35.29 -56.54
N ASP A 213 16.30 -34.81 -56.22
CA ASP A 213 17.50 -34.96 -57.04
C ASP A 213 17.98 -36.41 -57.12
N LYS A 214 17.91 -37.17 -56.01
CA LYS A 214 18.16 -38.61 -56.00
C LYS A 214 17.17 -39.37 -56.89
N PHE A 215 15.88 -39.06 -56.77
CA PHE A 215 14.84 -39.63 -57.66
C PHE A 215 15.10 -39.28 -59.13
N LEU A 216 15.44 -38.02 -59.44
CA LEU A 216 15.77 -37.58 -60.80
C LEU A 216 17.00 -38.33 -61.36
N LYS A 217 18.03 -38.57 -60.55
CA LYS A 217 19.20 -39.37 -60.93
C LYS A 217 18.84 -40.83 -61.21
N GLU A 218 17.99 -41.44 -60.38
CA GLU A 218 17.47 -42.79 -60.60
C GLU A 218 16.63 -42.87 -61.89
N GLN A 219 15.76 -41.88 -62.18
CA GLN A 219 15.01 -41.83 -63.44
C GLN A 219 15.91 -41.60 -64.67
N ASN A 220 16.95 -40.77 -64.57
CA ASN A 220 17.90 -40.56 -65.66
C ASN A 220 18.72 -41.82 -65.97
N GLU A 221 19.12 -42.59 -64.95
CA GLU A 221 19.81 -43.87 -65.14
C GLU A 221 18.86 -44.93 -65.73
N ASN A 222 17.60 -45.01 -65.27
CA ASN A 222 16.58 -45.86 -65.89
C ASN A 222 16.37 -45.52 -67.37
N ASN A 223 16.25 -44.23 -67.71
CA ASN A 223 16.13 -43.77 -69.09
C ASN A 223 17.36 -44.14 -69.93
N ARG A 224 18.58 -44.02 -69.37
CA ARG A 224 19.82 -44.44 -70.05
C ARG A 224 19.84 -45.95 -70.35
N GLN A 225 19.38 -46.78 -69.41
CA GLN A 225 19.28 -48.23 -69.61
C GLN A 225 18.19 -48.61 -70.62
N VAL A 226 17.09 -47.86 -70.68
CA VAL A 226 16.06 -47.98 -71.73
C VAL A 226 16.62 -47.58 -73.10
N GLU A 227 17.37 -46.48 -73.20
CA GLU A 227 18.05 -46.08 -74.44
C GLU A 227 19.07 -47.12 -74.94
N GLU A 228 19.90 -47.67 -74.06
CA GLU A 228 20.85 -48.74 -74.41
C GLU A 228 20.10 -50.02 -74.87
N SER A 229 18.96 -50.31 -74.26
CA SER A 229 18.07 -51.42 -74.68
C SER A 229 17.44 -51.16 -76.05
N ILE A 230 17.00 -49.93 -76.34
CA ILE A 230 16.49 -49.51 -77.65
C ILE A 230 17.59 -49.64 -78.71
N LYS A 231 18.78 -49.08 -78.47
CA LYS A 231 19.94 -49.18 -79.40
C LYS A 231 20.32 -50.64 -79.70
N LYS A 232 20.19 -51.53 -78.72
CA LYS A 232 20.39 -52.98 -78.88
C LYS A 232 19.28 -53.64 -79.72
N LEU A 233 18.03 -53.25 -79.52
CA LEU A 233 16.88 -53.72 -80.32
C LEU A 233 16.94 -53.20 -81.77
N GLU A 234 17.35 -51.94 -81.99
CA GLU A 234 17.55 -51.35 -83.32
C GLU A 234 18.65 -52.09 -84.10
N LYS A 235 19.77 -52.41 -83.44
CA LYS A 235 20.83 -53.24 -84.04
C LYS A 235 20.33 -54.63 -84.41
N ASN A 236 19.53 -55.27 -83.55
CA ASN A 236 18.91 -56.56 -83.85
C ASN A 236 17.90 -56.45 -85.02
N LEU A 237 17.10 -55.38 -85.08
CA LEU A 237 16.18 -55.11 -86.18
C LEU A 237 16.91 -54.88 -87.51
N CYS A 238 18.08 -54.25 -87.48
CA CYS A 238 18.95 -54.10 -88.65
C CYS A 238 19.41 -55.47 -89.17
N ASN A 239 19.97 -56.31 -88.29
CA ASN A 239 20.38 -57.68 -88.63
C ASN A 239 19.22 -58.50 -89.22
N VAL A 240 18.02 -58.43 -88.61
CA VAL A 240 16.82 -59.16 -89.09
C VAL A 240 16.35 -58.65 -90.46
N LYS A 241 16.45 -57.34 -90.75
CA LYS A 241 16.17 -56.80 -92.10
C LYS A 241 17.18 -57.28 -93.14
N GLU A 242 18.44 -57.45 -92.76
CA GLU A 242 19.48 -57.97 -93.66
C GLU A 242 19.32 -59.48 -93.91
N GLU A 243 18.98 -60.27 -92.89
CA GLU A 243 18.55 -61.67 -93.04
C GLU A 243 17.32 -61.78 -93.97
N GLN A 244 16.28 -60.95 -93.74
CA GLN A 244 15.08 -60.92 -94.58
C GLN A 244 15.41 -60.57 -96.04
N ARG A 245 16.40 -59.70 -96.28
CA ARG A 245 16.90 -59.39 -97.62
C ARG A 245 17.55 -60.62 -98.28
N LYS A 246 18.47 -61.32 -97.60
CA LYS A 246 19.08 -62.56 -98.10
C LYS A 246 18.01 -63.62 -98.43
N VAL A 247 17.02 -63.78 -97.55
CA VAL A 247 15.90 -64.71 -97.78
C VAL A 247 15.08 -64.32 -99.01
N LYS A 248 14.82 -63.02 -99.25
CA LYS A 248 14.19 -62.56 -100.51
C LYS A 248 15.06 -62.85 -101.75
N GLU A 249 16.36 -62.65 -101.67
CA GLU A 249 17.29 -62.94 -102.77
C GLU A 249 17.28 -64.46 -103.07
N THR A 250 17.28 -65.35 -102.07
CA THR A 250 17.15 -66.80 -102.28
C THR A 250 15.76 -67.22 -102.78
N LEU A 251 14.67 -66.59 -102.32
CA LEU A 251 13.32 -66.85 -102.82
C LEU A 251 13.20 -66.53 -104.32
N SER A 252 13.83 -65.44 -104.79
CA SER A 252 13.85 -65.11 -106.21
C SER A 252 14.61 -66.15 -107.05
N ILE A 253 15.69 -66.74 -106.51
CA ILE A 253 16.39 -67.87 -107.16
C ILE A 253 15.44 -69.08 -107.26
N TYR A 254 14.77 -69.45 -106.16
CA TYR A 254 13.82 -70.56 -106.17
C TYR A 254 12.57 -70.31 -107.02
N GLU A 255 12.11 -69.07 -107.21
CA GLU A 255 11.01 -68.76 -108.15
C GLU A 255 11.42 -69.03 -109.60
N ASN A 256 12.64 -68.64 -109.99
CA ASN A 256 13.19 -68.94 -111.31
C ASN A 256 13.35 -70.46 -111.52
N GLU A 257 13.83 -71.18 -110.50
CA GLU A 257 13.96 -72.63 -110.54
C GLU A 257 12.58 -73.34 -110.59
N LEU A 258 11.58 -72.83 -109.87
CA LEU A 258 10.19 -73.29 -109.93
C LEU A 258 9.55 -73.08 -111.30
N ILE A 259 9.90 -72.02 -112.03
CA ILE A 259 9.45 -71.80 -113.42
C ILE A 259 10.03 -72.88 -114.35
N ILE A 260 11.31 -73.22 -114.20
CA ILE A 260 11.96 -74.31 -114.96
C ILE A 260 11.28 -75.66 -114.64
N GLN A 261 11.10 -75.98 -113.36
CA GLN A 261 10.43 -77.22 -112.93
C GLN A 261 8.96 -77.30 -113.38
N LYS A 262 8.22 -76.19 -113.40
CA LYS A 262 6.85 -76.14 -113.93
C LYS A 262 6.78 -76.52 -115.42
N ASN A 263 7.77 -76.14 -116.22
CA ASN A 263 7.82 -76.53 -117.64
C ASN A 263 8.06 -78.05 -117.80
N ILE A 264 9.02 -78.61 -117.06
CA ILE A 264 9.30 -80.06 -117.05
C ILE A 264 8.09 -80.87 -116.53
N MET A 265 7.41 -80.37 -115.50
CA MET A 265 6.22 -81.02 -114.94
C MET A 265 5.01 -80.93 -115.89
N LYS A 266 4.90 -79.89 -116.71
CA LYS A 266 3.85 -79.77 -117.74
C LYS A 266 4.04 -80.81 -118.85
N GLU A 267 5.28 -81.04 -119.28
CA GLU A 267 5.64 -82.10 -120.23
C GLU A 267 5.42 -83.51 -119.63
N SER A 268 5.70 -83.67 -118.33
CA SER A 268 5.50 -84.93 -117.60
C SER A 268 4.01 -85.25 -117.34
N SER A 269 3.18 -84.25 -117.09
CA SER A 269 1.73 -84.43 -116.84
C SER A 269 1.03 -85.10 -118.02
N ASN A 270 1.39 -84.72 -119.25
CA ASN A 270 0.85 -85.30 -120.49
C ASN A 270 1.12 -86.82 -120.60
N ARG A 271 2.23 -87.31 -120.00
CA ARG A 271 2.52 -88.76 -119.90
C ARG A 271 1.70 -89.46 -118.81
N VAL A 272 1.45 -88.80 -117.68
CA VAL A 272 0.70 -89.39 -116.55
C VAL A 272 -0.78 -89.58 -116.88
N GLU A 273 -1.37 -88.67 -117.65
CA GLU A 273 -2.76 -88.77 -118.10
C GLU A 273 -3.01 -90.04 -118.94
N GLN A 274 -2.00 -90.46 -119.71
CA GLN A 274 -2.00 -91.67 -120.53
C GLN A 274 -1.88 -92.99 -119.72
N VAL A 275 -1.52 -92.93 -118.43
CA VAL A 275 -1.44 -94.09 -117.51
C VAL A 275 -2.69 -94.22 -116.63
N ARG A 276 -3.38 -93.10 -116.34
CA ARG A 276 -4.57 -93.07 -115.48
C ARG A 276 -5.77 -93.85 -116.05
N THR A 277 -5.80 -94.10 -117.36
CA THR A 277 -6.79 -94.94 -118.03
C THR A 277 -6.72 -96.41 -117.60
N ASP A 278 -5.53 -96.94 -117.30
CA ASP A 278 -5.35 -98.36 -116.97
C ASP A 278 -5.69 -98.69 -115.51
N ILE A 279 -5.40 -97.76 -114.58
CA ILE A 279 -5.55 -98.00 -113.12
C ILE A 279 -7.01 -98.27 -112.72
N LYS A 280 -7.98 -97.56 -113.33
CA LYS A 280 -9.42 -97.74 -113.05
C LYS A 280 -9.94 -99.17 -113.25
N ARG A 281 -9.20 -100.01 -113.99
CA ARG A 281 -9.56 -101.42 -114.23
C ARG A 281 -9.29 -102.34 -113.02
N LYS A 282 -8.58 -101.89 -111.98
CA LYS A 282 -8.09 -102.75 -110.89
C LYS A 282 -8.74 -102.57 -109.52
N GLU A 283 -9.38 -101.43 -109.24
CA GLU A 283 -9.91 -101.13 -107.89
C GLU A 283 -11.13 -101.99 -107.51
N THR A 284 -11.89 -102.49 -108.49
CA THR A 284 -13.16 -103.22 -108.31
C THR A 284 -13.02 -104.62 -107.71
N GLU A 285 -11.82 -105.17 -107.57
CA GLU A 285 -11.58 -106.48 -106.96
C GLU A 285 -11.47 -106.43 -105.41
N ILE A 286 -11.09 -105.28 -104.83
CA ILE A 286 -10.62 -105.23 -103.43
C ILE A 286 -11.75 -105.19 -102.38
N GLN A 287 -12.85 -104.48 -102.65
CA GLN A 287 -13.88 -104.17 -101.64
C GLN A 287 -14.56 -105.40 -101.00
N LYS A 288 -14.53 -106.58 -101.63
CA LYS A 288 -15.30 -107.77 -101.20
C LYS A 288 -14.77 -108.50 -99.94
N LYS A 289 -13.64 -108.07 -99.34
CA LYS A 289 -12.98 -108.83 -98.25
C LYS A 289 -13.19 -108.32 -96.81
N TYR A 290 -13.66 -107.08 -96.60
CA TYR A 290 -13.55 -106.44 -95.27
C TYR A 290 -14.66 -106.79 -94.24
N THR A 291 -15.84 -107.22 -94.68
CA THR A 291 -17.10 -107.18 -93.88
C THR A 291 -17.29 -108.32 -92.86
N LYS A 292 -16.21 -108.88 -92.26
CA LYS A 292 -16.33 -110.13 -91.45
C LYS A 292 -15.66 -110.12 -90.06
N ILE A 293 -15.00 -109.05 -89.63
CA ILE A 293 -14.15 -109.06 -88.41
C ILE A 293 -14.85 -108.51 -87.15
N GLU A 294 -15.83 -107.63 -87.30
CA GLU A 294 -16.20 -106.62 -86.28
C GLU A 294 -17.02 -107.10 -85.06
N LYS A 295 -17.36 -108.39 -84.96
CA LYS A 295 -18.53 -108.88 -84.20
C LYS A 295 -18.28 -109.47 -82.80
N LEU A 296 -17.13 -109.24 -82.16
CA LEU A 296 -16.67 -110.05 -81.01
C LEU A 296 -16.29 -109.31 -79.70
N ASN A 297 -16.36 -107.96 -79.61
CA ASN A 297 -15.68 -107.21 -78.54
C ASN A 297 -16.53 -106.75 -77.32
N GLU A 298 -17.79 -107.15 -77.19
CA GLU A 298 -18.79 -106.37 -76.41
C GLU A 298 -19.03 -106.79 -74.94
N GLN A 299 -18.34 -107.80 -74.38
CA GLN A 299 -18.80 -108.53 -73.17
C GLN A 299 -18.11 -108.22 -71.81
N VAL A 300 -17.33 -107.15 -71.66
CA VAL A 300 -16.37 -106.99 -70.50
C VAL A 300 -16.79 -105.94 -69.45
N GLY A 301 -18.10 -105.72 -69.24
CA GLY A 301 -18.59 -104.45 -68.64
C GLY A 301 -18.75 -104.29 -67.10
N GLU A 302 -19.15 -105.31 -66.33
CA GLU A 302 -20.17 -105.05 -65.27
C GLU A 302 -19.78 -105.10 -63.77
N LEU A 303 -18.54 -105.42 -63.35
CA LEU A 303 -18.34 -106.02 -61.99
C LEU A 303 -17.75 -105.17 -60.82
N THR A 304 -17.45 -103.88 -60.94
CA THR A 304 -16.49 -103.20 -60.02
C THR A 304 -17.04 -102.11 -59.05
N THR A 305 -18.33 -102.09 -58.71
CA THR A 305 -18.99 -100.91 -58.06
C THR A 305 -19.75 -101.20 -56.75
N LYS A 306 -19.08 -101.56 -55.63
CA LYS A 306 -19.82 -102.05 -54.42
C LYS A 306 -19.21 -101.94 -52.98
N LEU A 307 -18.46 -100.88 -52.61
CA LEU A 307 -18.02 -100.66 -51.21
C LEU A 307 -18.17 -99.20 -50.73
N GLN A 308 -18.22 -99.01 -49.40
CA GLN A 308 -19.11 -98.03 -48.74
C GLN A 308 -18.72 -97.65 -47.28
N ASP A 309 -18.88 -96.35 -46.98
CA ASP A 309 -19.62 -95.71 -45.85
C ASP A 309 -19.18 -95.71 -44.34
N ILE A 310 -19.72 -94.69 -43.57
CA ILE A 310 -19.99 -94.50 -42.08
C ILE A 310 -19.61 -93.10 -41.44
N ASP A 311 -19.91 -92.82 -40.15
CA ASP A 311 -20.35 -91.54 -39.47
C ASP A 311 -19.79 -91.40 -37.99
N GLY A 312 -19.90 -90.36 -37.11
CA GLY A 312 -20.48 -88.98 -37.12
C GLY A 312 -20.71 -88.28 -35.73
N GLN A 313 -21.36 -87.09 -35.73
CA GLN A 313 -22.20 -86.44 -34.67
C GLN A 313 -21.54 -85.74 -33.41
N GLN A 314 -22.28 -84.94 -32.57
CA GLN A 314 -21.70 -83.87 -31.68
C GLN A 314 -22.57 -83.17 -30.55
N LEU A 315 -21.91 -82.56 -29.52
CA LEU A 315 -22.16 -81.25 -28.79
C LEU A 315 -23.18 -80.96 -27.59
N ASN A 316 -22.73 -80.09 -26.63
CA ASN A 316 -23.36 -78.89 -25.93
C ASN A 316 -24.15 -78.83 -24.54
N ILE A 317 -24.46 -77.57 -24.11
CA ILE A 317 -24.74 -76.97 -22.75
C ILE A 317 -26.22 -76.88 -22.25
N LYS A 318 -26.49 -76.83 -20.90
CA LYS A 318 -27.72 -76.15 -20.36
C LYS A 318 -27.78 -75.58 -18.90
N GLU A 319 -26.93 -75.91 -17.92
CA GLU A 319 -27.30 -75.77 -16.48
C GLU A 319 -27.09 -74.40 -15.76
N LYS A 320 -26.98 -73.29 -16.50
CA LYS A 320 -26.47 -72.00 -15.97
C LYS A 320 -27.51 -71.12 -15.22
N ALA A 321 -28.39 -71.69 -14.40
CA ALA A 321 -29.63 -70.99 -13.98
C ALA A 321 -30.17 -71.26 -12.56
N LYS A 322 -29.46 -71.94 -11.64
CA LYS A 322 -30.04 -72.40 -10.36
C LYS A 322 -29.60 -71.66 -9.08
N GLU A 323 -28.33 -71.27 -8.96
CA GLU A 323 -27.73 -70.86 -7.67
C GLU A 323 -28.06 -69.40 -7.24
N LEU A 324 -29.04 -68.75 -7.88
CA LEU A 324 -29.51 -67.41 -7.47
C LEU A 324 -30.60 -67.45 -6.38
N GLU A 325 -31.14 -68.63 -6.05
CA GLU A 325 -32.15 -68.79 -5.00
C GLU A 325 -31.53 -68.88 -3.58
N ASP A 326 -30.31 -69.42 -3.46
CA ASP A 326 -29.68 -69.76 -2.18
C ASP A 326 -29.26 -68.53 -1.33
N MET A 327 -29.16 -67.34 -1.93
CA MET A 327 -28.73 -66.10 -1.25
C MET A 327 -29.71 -65.56 -0.20
N ILE A 328 -30.97 -66.03 -0.19
CA ILE A 328 -32.02 -65.47 0.68
C ILE A 328 -32.05 -66.13 2.07
N GLU A 329 -31.67 -67.41 2.18
CA GLU A 329 -31.80 -68.20 3.42
C GLU A 329 -30.76 -67.84 4.50
N GLU A 330 -29.67 -67.15 4.14
CA GLU A 330 -28.58 -66.86 5.08
C GLU A 330 -28.92 -65.77 6.11
N GLN A 331 -29.76 -64.78 5.76
CA GLN A 331 -29.96 -63.60 6.61
C GLN A 331 -30.71 -63.91 7.91
N GLU A 332 -31.59 -64.91 7.94
CA GLU A 332 -32.39 -65.24 9.13
C GLU A 332 -31.54 -65.76 10.29
N LYS A 333 -30.40 -66.43 9.99
CA LYS A 333 -29.47 -66.97 11.00
C LYS A 333 -28.90 -65.89 11.94
N LYS A 334 -28.84 -64.63 11.49
CA LYS A 334 -28.36 -63.49 12.32
C LYS A 334 -29.26 -63.21 13.53
N LYS A 335 -30.57 -63.49 13.44
CA LYS A 335 -31.56 -63.20 14.50
C LYS A 335 -31.34 -64.00 15.79
N VAL A 336 -30.76 -65.20 15.69
CA VAL A 336 -30.52 -66.10 16.84
C VAL A 336 -29.31 -65.68 17.68
N GLY A 337 -28.38 -64.89 17.10
CA GLY A 337 -27.14 -64.49 17.78
C GLY A 337 -27.37 -63.61 19.02
N MET A 338 -28.28 -62.64 18.93
CA MET A 338 -28.50 -61.64 19.99
C MET A 338 -28.98 -62.23 21.32
N ILE A 339 -29.65 -63.38 21.30
CA ILE A 339 -30.16 -64.05 22.50
C ILE A 339 -29.00 -64.57 23.39
N LYS A 340 -27.81 -64.84 22.82
CA LYS A 340 -26.66 -65.34 23.59
C LYS A 340 -26.01 -64.29 24.49
N GLU A 341 -26.09 -63.01 24.17
CA GLU A 341 -25.41 -61.96 24.94
C GLU A 341 -26.14 -61.62 26.25
N VAL A 342 -27.46 -61.87 26.34
CA VAL A 342 -28.26 -61.68 27.56
C VAL A 342 -27.73 -62.57 28.71
N ASN A 343 -27.38 -63.82 28.42
CA ASN A 343 -26.83 -64.77 29.39
C ASN A 343 -25.41 -64.38 29.88
N ARG A 344 -24.72 -63.50 29.15
CA ARG A 344 -23.39 -63.00 29.55
C ARG A 344 -23.47 -62.05 30.75
N LEU A 345 -24.53 -61.25 30.82
CA LEU A 345 -24.73 -60.24 31.87
C LEU A 345 -25.05 -60.85 33.25
N GLN A 346 -25.71 -62.02 33.30
CA GLN A 346 -25.92 -62.74 34.56
C GLN A 346 -24.59 -63.13 35.25
N ASN A 347 -23.54 -63.44 34.47
CA ASN A 347 -22.19 -63.75 34.96
C ASN A 347 -21.35 -62.51 35.37
N ALA A 348 -21.91 -61.30 35.27
CA ALA A 348 -21.34 -60.12 35.93
C ALA A 348 -21.88 -59.98 37.37
N ASN A 349 -23.17 -60.22 37.57
CA ASN A 349 -23.86 -60.04 38.85
C ASN A 349 -23.24 -60.88 39.99
N LEU A 350 -22.86 -62.13 39.68
CA LEU A 350 -22.23 -63.08 40.62
C LEU A 350 -20.85 -62.61 41.15
N ARG A 351 -20.21 -61.61 40.53
CA ARG A 351 -18.96 -61.02 41.04
C ARG A 351 -19.21 -60.00 42.14
N VAL A 352 -20.30 -59.24 42.05
CA VAL A 352 -20.72 -58.25 43.06
C VAL A 352 -21.06 -58.96 44.38
N THR A 353 -21.70 -60.12 44.30
CA THR A 353 -22.03 -60.97 45.48
C THR A 353 -20.79 -61.36 46.29
N ASN A 354 -19.64 -61.57 45.63
CA ASN A 354 -18.38 -61.91 46.30
C ASN A 354 -17.68 -60.71 46.96
N GLN A 355 -17.94 -59.47 46.52
CA GLN A 355 -17.46 -58.26 47.21
C GLN A 355 -18.25 -57.99 48.49
N LEU A 356 -19.56 -58.24 48.48
CA LEU A 356 -20.43 -58.11 49.65
C LEU A 356 -19.92 -58.97 50.84
N LYS A 357 -19.43 -60.17 50.53
CA LYS A 357 -18.90 -61.13 51.52
C LYS A 357 -17.60 -60.67 52.21
N LYS A 358 -16.80 -59.79 51.61
CA LYS A 358 -15.62 -59.21 52.29
C LYS A 358 -16.02 -58.24 53.41
N LEU A 359 -17.06 -57.44 53.19
CA LEU A 359 -17.56 -56.46 54.16
C LEU A 359 -18.19 -57.14 55.38
N GLU A 360 -18.76 -58.35 55.23
CA GLU A 360 -19.21 -59.17 56.36
C GLU A 360 -18.06 -59.59 57.30
N ASP A 361 -16.86 -59.83 56.78
CA ASP A 361 -15.71 -60.24 57.60
C ASP A 361 -15.06 -59.04 58.33
N GLU A 362 -15.06 -57.85 57.73
CA GLU A 362 -14.65 -56.59 58.40
C GLU A 362 -15.59 -56.26 59.58
N SER A 363 -16.90 -56.47 59.42
CA SER A 363 -17.90 -56.29 60.48
C SER A 363 -17.64 -57.18 61.72
N LYS A 364 -17.16 -58.42 61.51
CA LYS A 364 -16.83 -59.35 62.61
C LYS A 364 -15.63 -58.87 63.44
N ILE A 365 -14.66 -58.20 62.81
CA ILE A 365 -13.49 -57.62 63.50
C ILE A 365 -13.94 -56.50 64.44
N ILE A 366 -14.81 -55.59 63.96
CA ILE A 366 -15.34 -54.47 64.76
C ILE A 366 -16.13 -54.98 65.98
N ASN A 367 -16.95 -56.02 65.81
CA ASN A 367 -17.69 -56.65 66.92
C ASN A 367 -16.75 -57.22 68.00
N MET A 368 -15.58 -57.75 67.62
CA MET A 368 -14.57 -58.25 68.56
C MET A 368 -13.95 -57.14 69.41
N HIS A 369 -13.73 -55.95 68.84
CA HIS A 369 -13.25 -54.78 69.59
C HIS A 369 -14.28 -54.29 70.62
N TYR A 370 -15.57 -54.27 70.25
CA TYR A 370 -16.66 -53.88 71.16
C TYR A 370 -16.73 -54.75 72.42
N GLN A 371 -16.55 -56.08 72.27
CA GLN A 371 -16.54 -57.01 73.41
C GLN A 371 -15.34 -56.81 74.37
N ASN A 372 -14.23 -56.23 73.91
CA ASN A 372 -13.08 -55.94 74.76
C ASN A 372 -13.27 -54.66 75.60
N GLU A 373 -13.89 -53.61 75.06
CA GLU A 373 -14.18 -52.40 75.86
C GLU A 373 -15.27 -52.66 76.91
N SER A 374 -16.29 -53.46 76.59
CA SER A 374 -17.33 -53.86 77.54
C SER A 374 -16.75 -54.49 78.82
N LYS A 375 -15.71 -55.33 78.69
CA LYS A 375 -15.02 -55.97 79.83
C LYS A 375 -14.19 -55.00 80.69
N LYS A 376 -13.76 -53.85 80.15
CA LYS A 376 -13.10 -52.81 80.97
C LYS A 376 -14.10 -52.07 81.85
N PHE A 377 -15.31 -51.81 81.33
CA PHE A 377 -16.39 -51.19 82.08
C PHE A 377 -16.77 -52.05 83.31
N GLU A 378 -16.86 -53.37 83.12
CA GLU A 378 -17.14 -54.36 84.16
C GLU A 378 -16.04 -54.49 85.24
N TYR A 379 -14.87 -53.89 85.04
CA TYR A 379 -13.78 -53.80 86.02
C TYR A 379 -13.84 -52.50 86.84
N LEU A 380 -14.27 -51.38 86.24
CA LEU A 380 -14.43 -50.10 86.91
C LEU A 380 -15.58 -50.11 87.93
N ASP A 381 -16.68 -50.78 87.63
CA ASP A 381 -17.83 -50.96 88.54
C ASP A 381 -17.44 -51.66 89.88
N LYS A 382 -16.48 -52.59 89.80
CA LYS A 382 -15.92 -53.33 90.95
C LYS A 382 -14.92 -52.51 91.79
N LEU A 383 -14.50 -51.33 91.32
CA LEU A 383 -13.77 -50.34 92.11
C LEU A 383 -14.74 -49.41 92.85
N TYR A 384 -15.78 -48.92 92.17
CA TYR A 384 -16.76 -48.00 92.74
C TYR A 384 -17.45 -48.58 94.00
N THR A 385 -17.89 -49.84 93.91
CA THR A 385 -18.51 -50.61 95.01
C THR A 385 -17.56 -50.93 96.18
N LYS A 386 -16.27 -50.57 96.09
CA LYS A 386 -15.29 -50.73 97.16
C LYS A 386 -15.10 -49.46 97.99
N ASP A 387 -15.09 -48.29 97.35
CA ASP A 387 -14.93 -47.00 98.02
C ASP A 387 -16.16 -46.62 98.85
N GLU A 388 -17.36 -47.03 98.41
CA GLU A 388 -18.62 -46.83 99.14
C GLU A 388 -18.61 -47.45 100.56
N LYS A 389 -17.90 -48.58 100.75
CA LYS A 389 -17.74 -49.19 102.09
C LYS A 389 -16.83 -48.38 103.02
N VAL A 390 -15.80 -47.72 102.47
CA VAL A 390 -14.86 -46.91 103.26
C VAL A 390 -15.54 -45.66 103.81
N LEU A 391 -16.60 -45.17 103.15
CA LEU A 391 -17.39 -44.03 103.61
C LEU A 391 -18.19 -44.34 104.89
N GLU A 392 -18.69 -45.56 105.04
CA GLU A 392 -19.53 -45.95 106.19
C GLU A 392 -18.70 -46.12 107.47
N GLU A 393 -17.50 -46.71 107.36
CA GLU A 393 -16.52 -46.80 108.46
C GLU A 393 -16.12 -45.43 109.04
N LYS A 394 -16.27 -44.34 108.28
CA LYS A 394 -15.99 -42.97 108.75
C LYS A 394 -17.12 -42.32 109.53
N LYS A 395 -18.36 -42.84 109.45
CA LYS A 395 -19.50 -42.32 110.22
C LYS A 395 -19.45 -42.77 111.67
N GLU A 396 -19.13 -44.05 111.92
CA GLU A 396 -19.07 -44.62 113.28
C GLU A 396 -18.01 -43.92 114.16
N GLY A 397 -16.87 -43.56 113.58
CA GLY A 397 -15.80 -42.85 114.28
C GLY A 397 -16.17 -41.42 114.73
N LEU A 398 -17.24 -40.82 114.21
CA LEU A 398 -17.65 -39.45 114.51
C LEU A 398 -18.44 -39.37 115.83
N TYR A 399 -19.35 -40.31 116.07
CA TYR A 399 -20.12 -40.41 117.32
C TYR A 399 -19.24 -40.64 118.56
N GLN A 400 -18.09 -41.29 118.40
CA GLN A 400 -17.14 -41.51 119.50
C GLN A 400 -16.48 -40.20 119.99
N VAL A 401 -16.42 -39.16 119.15
CA VAL A 401 -15.75 -37.89 119.45
C VAL A 401 -16.66 -36.93 120.24
N GLU A 402 -17.96 -36.90 119.95
CA GLU A 402 -18.93 -36.05 120.67
C GLU A 402 -19.04 -36.40 122.16
N PHE A 403 -18.84 -37.68 122.52
CA PHE A 403 -18.94 -38.16 123.91
C PHE A 403 -17.81 -37.61 124.81
N GLU A 404 -16.57 -37.52 124.32
CA GLU A 404 -15.45 -36.92 125.08
C GLU A 404 -15.51 -35.39 125.10
N LEU A 405 -16.31 -34.75 124.22
CA LEU A 405 -16.51 -33.31 124.18
C LEU A 405 -17.30 -32.82 125.42
N GLN A 406 -18.47 -33.40 125.70
CA GLN A 406 -19.29 -33.04 126.87
C GLN A 406 -18.53 -33.23 128.20
N LYS A 407 -17.75 -34.31 128.29
CA LYS A 407 -16.85 -34.63 129.41
C LYS A 407 -15.74 -33.60 129.62
N SER A 408 -15.39 -32.84 128.57
CA SER A 408 -14.43 -31.74 128.60
C SER A 408 -15.08 -30.41 129.00
N GLU A 409 -16.34 -30.17 128.60
CA GLU A 409 -17.12 -28.99 129.01
C GLU A 409 -17.35 -28.96 130.54
N MET A 410 -17.62 -30.11 131.17
CA MET A 410 -17.73 -30.21 132.64
C MET A 410 -16.43 -29.86 133.40
N LYS A 411 -15.27 -29.79 132.73
CA LYS A 411 -14.02 -29.26 133.32
C LYS A 411 -13.91 -27.74 133.18
N LEU A 412 -14.49 -27.14 132.14
CA LEU A 412 -14.37 -25.70 131.87
C LEU A 412 -15.10 -24.85 132.92
N ASP A 413 -16.24 -25.29 133.47
CA ASP A 413 -16.93 -24.56 134.52
C ASP A 413 -16.14 -24.51 135.85
N ARG A 414 -15.20 -25.44 136.08
CA ARG A 414 -14.25 -25.35 137.21
C ARG A 414 -13.11 -24.37 136.98
N LEU A 415 -12.92 -23.87 135.76
CA LEU A 415 -11.91 -22.87 135.41
C LEU A 415 -12.44 -21.42 135.48
N ARG A 416 -13.72 -21.19 135.84
CA ARG A 416 -14.32 -19.85 135.97
C ARG A 416 -13.87 -19.02 137.19
N GLY A 417 -12.71 -19.35 137.77
CA GLY A 417 -11.93 -18.47 138.65
C GLY A 417 -12.41 -18.32 140.10
N HIS A 418 -11.65 -18.92 141.02
CA HIS A 418 -11.43 -18.41 142.38
C HIS A 418 -9.94 -18.63 142.69
N GLU A 419 -9.13 -17.58 142.53
CA GLU A 419 -7.66 -17.68 142.54
C GLU A 419 -7.07 -17.76 143.95
N ARG A 420 -6.03 -18.60 144.14
CA ARG A 420 -5.13 -18.60 145.32
C ARG A 420 -3.70 -19.08 144.98
N ASP A 421 -3.05 -18.48 143.99
CA ASP A 421 -1.58 -18.44 143.99
C ASP A 421 -1.04 -17.18 143.32
N LYS A 422 0.08 -16.65 143.82
CA LYS A 422 0.63 -15.35 143.43
C LYS A 422 1.52 -15.44 142.18
N SER A 423 2.04 -16.63 141.85
CA SER A 423 2.97 -16.84 140.73
C SER A 423 2.31 -16.85 139.35
N GLU A 424 1.01 -17.11 139.23
CA GLU A 424 0.33 -17.06 137.92
C GLU A 424 0.13 -15.65 137.38
N ALA A 425 -0.05 -14.65 138.26
CA ALA A 425 -0.29 -13.27 137.84
C ALA A 425 0.90 -12.69 137.07
N GLU A 426 2.13 -12.98 137.50
CA GLU A 426 3.36 -12.51 136.88
C GLU A 426 3.55 -13.10 135.47
N ARG A 427 3.17 -14.38 135.27
CA ARG A 427 3.19 -15.01 133.93
C ARG A 427 2.15 -14.41 132.99
N LYS A 428 0.95 -14.08 133.50
CA LYS A 428 -0.11 -13.39 132.74
C LYS A 428 0.38 -11.99 132.31
N GLN A 429 1.07 -11.26 133.20
CA GLN A 429 1.64 -9.93 132.90
C GLN A 429 2.71 -9.99 131.78
N MET A 430 3.70 -10.88 131.87
CA MET A 430 4.72 -11.03 130.82
C MET A 430 4.11 -11.34 129.44
N LYS A 431 3.03 -12.13 129.39
CA LYS A 431 2.36 -12.46 128.12
C LYS A 431 1.59 -11.28 127.53
N ILE A 432 1.08 -10.37 128.36
CA ILE A 432 0.46 -9.12 127.90
C ILE A 432 1.49 -8.22 127.23
N GLU A 433 2.67 -8.07 127.81
CA GLU A 433 3.77 -7.26 127.27
C GLU A 433 4.30 -7.82 125.93
N GLU A 434 4.45 -9.15 125.82
CA GLU A 434 4.80 -9.83 124.57
C GLU A 434 3.76 -9.56 123.45
N LEU A 435 2.46 -9.70 123.78
CA LEU A 435 1.37 -9.45 122.84
C LEU A 435 1.26 -7.96 122.44
N GLN A 436 1.56 -7.03 123.34
CA GLN A 436 1.68 -5.60 123.04
C GLN A 436 2.87 -5.30 122.11
N GLY A 437 3.98 -6.02 122.25
CA GLY A 437 5.09 -6.00 121.28
C GLY A 437 4.65 -6.40 119.88
N ILE A 438 4.02 -7.57 119.76
CA ILE A 438 3.51 -8.11 118.48
C ILE A 438 2.46 -7.18 117.86
N LEU A 439 1.55 -6.62 118.66
CA LEU A 439 0.55 -5.65 118.19
C LEU A 439 1.20 -4.39 117.61
N ASN A 440 2.24 -3.86 118.26
CA ASN A 440 3.00 -2.71 117.75
C ASN A 440 3.72 -3.01 116.42
N GLU A 441 4.23 -4.23 116.22
CA GLU A 441 4.78 -4.63 114.93
C GLU A 441 3.71 -4.75 113.84
N LYS A 442 2.56 -5.36 114.14
CA LYS A 442 1.44 -5.44 113.16
C LYS A 442 0.89 -4.05 112.81
N MET A 443 0.84 -3.11 113.76
CA MET A 443 0.48 -1.71 113.46
C MET A 443 1.52 -1.02 112.55
N LYS A 444 2.82 -1.26 112.75
CA LYS A 444 3.87 -0.75 111.83
C LYS A 444 3.70 -1.32 110.40
N VAL A 445 3.45 -2.62 110.27
CA VAL A 445 3.20 -3.28 108.96
C VAL A 445 1.93 -2.73 108.30
N SER A 446 0.84 -2.60 109.06
CA SER A 446 -0.41 -2.00 108.55
C SER A 446 -0.20 -0.58 108.04
N LYS A 447 0.58 0.25 108.75
CA LYS A 447 0.88 1.63 108.34
C LYS A 447 1.80 1.68 107.11
N LEU A 448 2.72 0.73 106.95
CA LEU A 448 3.53 0.58 105.74
C LEU A 448 2.66 0.22 104.53
N MET A 449 1.77 -0.76 104.67
CA MET A 449 0.83 -1.17 103.61
C MET A 449 -0.12 -0.03 103.23
N GLN A 450 -0.62 0.74 104.21
CA GLN A 450 -1.50 1.87 103.95
C GLN A 450 -0.79 2.98 103.15
N ASN A 451 0.48 3.28 103.47
CA ASN A 451 1.30 4.19 102.67
C ASN A 451 1.54 3.67 101.24
N GLN A 452 1.76 2.36 101.06
CA GLN A 452 1.93 1.74 99.74
C GLN A 452 0.63 1.83 98.90
N ILE A 453 -0.53 1.59 99.53
CA ILE A 453 -1.84 1.76 98.87
C ILE A 453 -2.04 3.22 98.44
N SER A 454 -1.74 4.20 99.29
CA SER A 454 -1.85 5.62 98.91
C SER A 454 -0.88 6.03 97.79
N SER A 455 0.29 5.40 97.68
CA SER A 455 1.18 5.58 96.52
C SER A 455 0.56 5.00 95.24
N LEU A 456 0.09 3.74 95.30
CA LEU A 456 -0.55 3.09 94.14
C LEU A 456 -1.80 3.84 93.68
N GLU A 457 -2.61 4.38 94.59
CA GLU A 457 -3.74 5.24 94.24
C GLU A 457 -3.32 6.57 93.59
N HIS A 458 -2.15 7.11 93.94
CA HIS A 458 -1.61 8.31 93.29
C HIS A 458 -1.11 7.98 91.88
N ASP A 459 -0.36 6.87 91.73
CA ASP A 459 0.14 6.40 90.45
C ASP A 459 -1.00 5.98 89.50
N MET A 460 -2.05 5.32 90.00
CA MET A 460 -3.27 5.04 89.24
C MET A 460 -3.99 6.33 88.80
N ARG A 461 -4.10 7.35 89.66
CA ARG A 461 -4.67 8.65 89.28
C ARG A 461 -3.82 9.36 88.22
N LYS A 462 -2.49 9.29 88.34
CA LYS A 462 -1.55 9.84 87.36
C LYS A 462 -1.65 9.13 86.00
N MET A 463 -1.71 7.80 85.99
CA MET A 463 -1.93 7.00 84.78
C MET A 463 -3.29 7.27 84.15
N SER A 464 -4.36 7.40 84.95
CA SER A 464 -5.69 7.76 84.46
C SER A 464 -5.71 9.14 83.81
N ASN A 465 -4.99 10.12 84.37
CA ASN A 465 -4.89 11.47 83.81
C ASN A 465 -4.03 11.51 82.53
N SER A 466 -2.98 10.70 82.44
CA SER A 466 -2.26 10.51 81.16
C SER A 466 -3.21 9.94 80.12
N LEU A 467 -3.89 8.85 80.45
CA LEU A 467 -4.76 8.14 79.51
C LEU A 467 -5.96 8.98 79.06
N THR A 468 -6.45 9.95 79.84
CA THR A 468 -7.42 10.95 79.34
C THR A 468 -6.77 12.00 78.44
N SER A 469 -5.54 12.44 78.71
CA SER A 469 -4.78 13.32 77.80
C SER A 469 -4.52 12.64 76.45
N ASP A 470 -4.06 11.39 76.47
CA ASP A 470 -3.73 10.58 75.30
C ASP A 470 -5.01 10.32 74.44
N ASN A 471 -6.17 10.10 75.09
CA ASN A 471 -7.45 9.99 74.39
C ASN A 471 -7.90 11.31 73.74
N ASN A 472 -7.70 12.46 74.41
CA ASN A 472 -8.01 13.78 73.83
C ASN A 472 -7.12 14.07 72.61
N GLU A 473 -5.85 13.69 72.65
CA GLU A 473 -4.94 13.81 71.50
C GLU A 473 -5.35 12.86 70.36
N LEU A 474 -5.73 11.61 70.67
CA LEU A 474 -6.27 10.67 69.68
C LEU A 474 -7.57 11.19 69.05
N GLU A 475 -8.43 11.88 69.78
CA GLU A 475 -9.64 12.51 69.23
C GLU A 475 -9.31 13.70 68.33
N TYR A 476 -8.39 14.58 68.75
CA TYR A 476 -7.86 15.66 67.90
C TYR A 476 -7.25 15.10 66.59
N LEU A 477 -6.44 14.03 66.67
CA LEU A 477 -5.82 13.39 65.51
C LEU A 477 -6.86 12.69 64.61
N ARG A 478 -7.93 12.10 65.16
CA ARG A 478 -9.05 11.55 64.39
C ARG A 478 -9.79 12.64 63.61
N ASN A 479 -10.07 13.77 64.24
CA ASN A 479 -10.74 14.91 63.60
C ASN A 479 -9.85 15.52 62.51
N LYS A 480 -8.58 15.79 62.82
CA LYS A 480 -7.59 16.30 61.85
C LYS A 480 -7.39 15.36 60.66
N ARG A 481 -7.43 14.04 60.86
CA ARG A 481 -7.44 13.04 59.78
C ARG A 481 -8.71 13.15 58.93
N GLN A 482 -9.87 13.36 59.56
CA GLN A 482 -11.14 13.54 58.83
C GLN A 482 -11.12 14.80 57.97
N ASP A 483 -10.59 15.92 58.48
CA ASP A 483 -10.41 17.16 57.73
C ASP A 483 -9.47 16.98 56.53
N LEU A 484 -8.36 16.26 56.72
CA LEU A 484 -7.41 15.93 55.65
C LEU A 484 -8.03 15.00 54.58
N VAL A 485 -8.86 14.03 54.97
CA VAL A 485 -9.60 13.20 54.02
C VAL A 485 -10.59 14.05 53.23
N LEU A 486 -11.35 14.94 53.87
CA LEU A 486 -12.27 15.86 53.17
C LEU A 486 -11.54 16.81 52.21
N LEU A 487 -10.32 17.24 52.55
CA LEU A 487 -9.45 18.04 51.68
C LEU A 487 -8.94 17.22 50.48
N MET A 488 -8.58 15.95 50.67
CA MET A 488 -8.20 15.03 49.59
C MET A 488 -9.37 14.75 48.65
N ASP A 489 -10.56 14.44 49.20
CA ASP A 489 -11.82 14.29 48.48
C ASP A 489 -12.16 15.51 47.60
N ALA A 490 -11.92 16.72 48.12
CA ALA A 490 -12.12 17.96 47.37
C ALA A 490 -11.07 18.13 46.27
N GLY A 491 -9.81 17.80 46.56
CA GLY A 491 -8.71 17.79 45.58
C GLY A 491 -8.94 16.79 44.44
N GLU A 492 -9.42 15.59 44.73
CA GLU A 492 -9.73 14.57 43.73
C GLU A 492 -10.90 15.01 42.83
N LYS A 493 -11.95 15.63 43.40
CA LYS A 493 -13.06 16.21 42.62
C LYS A 493 -12.59 17.37 41.73
N GLN A 494 -11.65 18.20 42.19
CA GLN A 494 -11.04 19.24 41.35
C GLN A 494 -10.14 18.65 40.25
N LEU A 495 -9.31 17.64 40.57
CA LEU A 495 -8.47 16.93 39.62
C LEU A 495 -9.33 16.28 38.52
N LYS A 496 -10.42 15.60 38.90
CA LYS A 496 -11.34 14.99 37.94
C LYS A 496 -12.06 16.03 37.08
N SER A 497 -12.47 17.16 37.66
CA SER A 497 -12.99 18.29 36.87
C SER A 497 -11.94 18.90 35.91
N ALA A 498 -10.65 18.81 36.23
CA ALA A 498 -9.58 19.26 35.34
C ALA A 498 -9.26 18.22 34.24
N GLN A 499 -9.33 16.92 34.56
CA GLN A 499 -9.22 15.82 33.60
C GLN A 499 -10.32 15.89 32.54
N ASN A 500 -11.59 15.98 32.96
CA ASN A 500 -12.72 16.15 32.04
C ASN A 500 -12.53 17.37 31.11
N ARG A 501 -12.02 18.51 31.62
CA ARG A 501 -11.74 19.70 30.80
C ARG A 501 -10.55 19.52 29.85
N TYR A 502 -9.57 18.70 30.23
CA TYR A 502 -8.46 18.34 29.35
C TYR A 502 -8.94 17.42 28.22
N GLU A 503 -9.79 16.44 28.53
CA GLU A 503 -10.44 15.56 27.55
C GLU A 503 -11.35 16.34 26.59
N GLU A 504 -12.18 17.26 27.10
CA GLU A 504 -12.96 18.22 26.28
C GLU A 504 -12.06 19.01 25.31
N LYS A 505 -10.90 19.48 25.76
CA LYS A 505 -9.94 20.22 24.93
C LYS A 505 -9.18 19.33 23.94
N GLN A 506 -8.90 18.08 24.29
CA GLN A 506 -8.31 17.10 23.39
C GLN A 506 -9.28 16.71 22.27
N VAL A 507 -10.59 16.62 22.57
CA VAL A 507 -11.65 16.44 21.57
C VAL A 507 -11.81 17.68 20.69
N GLU A 508 -11.78 18.89 21.26
CA GLU A 508 -11.82 20.14 20.48
C GLU A 508 -10.60 20.26 19.55
N GLU A 509 -9.39 19.95 20.04
CA GLU A 509 -8.18 19.91 19.21
C GLU A 509 -8.28 18.87 18.10
N SER A 510 -8.77 17.66 18.40
CA SER A 510 -8.98 16.60 17.40
C SER A 510 -9.99 17.02 16.33
N LEU A 511 -11.05 17.74 16.71
CA LEU A 511 -12.05 18.28 15.80
C LEU A 511 -11.50 19.45 14.96
N LEU A 512 -10.57 20.25 15.51
CA LEU A 512 -9.83 21.27 14.75
C LEU A 512 -8.82 20.65 13.79
N ARG A 513 -8.07 19.61 14.19
CA ARG A 513 -7.20 18.81 13.30
C ARG A 513 -7.99 18.19 12.15
N LEU A 514 -9.18 17.64 12.43
CA LEU A 514 -10.07 17.12 11.39
C LEU A 514 -10.52 18.21 10.41
N LYS A 515 -10.88 19.41 10.89
CA LYS A 515 -11.22 20.56 10.04
C LYS A 515 -10.03 21.04 9.20
N ALA A 516 -8.83 21.07 9.77
CA ALA A 516 -7.61 21.39 9.05
C ALA A 516 -7.37 20.39 7.91
N SER A 517 -7.41 19.08 8.20
CA SER A 517 -7.26 18.03 7.18
C SER A 517 -8.34 18.06 6.09
N GLN A 518 -9.58 18.43 6.44
CA GLN A 518 -10.65 18.66 5.47
C GLN A 518 -10.36 19.88 4.57
N MET A 519 -9.80 20.97 5.12
CA MET A 519 -9.37 22.14 4.35
C MET A 519 -8.14 21.85 3.49
N GLU A 520 -7.14 21.14 4.00
CA GLU A 520 -5.97 20.66 3.24
C GLU A 520 -6.40 19.80 2.05
N LYS A 521 -7.34 18.87 2.25
CA LYS A 521 -7.89 18.06 1.17
C LYS A 521 -8.70 18.89 0.16
N MET A 522 -9.43 19.91 0.61
CA MET A 522 -10.12 20.84 -0.29
C MET A 522 -9.13 21.69 -1.09
N ILE A 523 -8.02 22.12 -0.49
CA ILE A 523 -6.92 22.84 -1.13
C ILE A 523 -6.20 21.94 -2.15
N SER A 524 -5.96 20.66 -1.82
CA SER A 524 -5.42 19.67 -2.77
C SER A 524 -6.33 19.52 -3.98
N ASN A 525 -7.61 19.21 -3.78
CA ASN A 525 -8.58 19.06 -4.87
C ASN A 525 -8.70 20.34 -5.75
N LEU A 526 -8.56 21.53 -5.15
CA LEU A 526 -8.51 22.80 -5.89
C LEU A 526 -7.18 22.98 -6.63
N GLY A 527 -6.06 22.55 -6.05
CA GLY A 527 -4.75 22.51 -6.70
C GLY A 527 -4.74 21.59 -7.91
N ASP A 528 -5.28 20.38 -7.79
CA ASP A 528 -5.45 19.41 -8.86
C ASP A 528 -6.32 19.99 -10.00
N SER A 529 -7.45 20.61 -9.64
CA SER A 529 -8.33 21.28 -10.61
C SER A 529 -7.67 22.48 -11.31
N VAL A 530 -6.84 23.26 -10.60
CA VAL A 530 -6.06 24.36 -11.18
C VAL A 530 -4.93 23.84 -12.07
N TYR A 531 -4.29 22.73 -11.69
CA TYR A 531 -3.28 22.06 -12.50
C TYR A 531 -3.88 21.54 -13.82
N ASP A 532 -5.02 20.84 -13.76
CA ASP A 532 -5.72 20.37 -14.96
C ASP A 532 -6.18 21.54 -15.84
N LEU A 533 -6.72 22.62 -15.27
CA LEU A 533 -7.10 23.82 -16.02
C LEU A 533 -5.90 24.52 -16.69
N GLU A 534 -4.76 24.60 -16.01
CA GLU A 534 -3.54 25.18 -16.58
C GLU A 534 -2.93 24.27 -17.66
N LYS A 535 -2.98 22.95 -17.47
CA LYS A 535 -2.63 21.96 -18.49
C LYS A 535 -3.51 22.10 -19.73
N TYR A 536 -4.83 22.13 -19.59
CA TYR A 536 -5.75 22.38 -20.71
C TYR A 536 -5.51 23.74 -21.36
N ARG A 537 -5.15 24.78 -20.60
CA ARG A 537 -4.78 26.10 -21.13
C ARG A 537 -3.51 26.03 -22.00
N LEU A 538 -2.52 25.24 -21.60
CA LEU A 538 -1.27 25.02 -22.35
C LEU A 538 -1.51 24.17 -23.60
N GLU A 539 -2.29 23.08 -23.50
CA GLU A 539 -2.69 22.23 -24.64
C GLU A 539 -3.48 23.03 -25.69
N LEU A 540 -4.46 23.83 -25.26
CA LEU A 540 -5.21 24.73 -26.15
C LEU A 540 -4.31 25.82 -26.77
N ALA A 541 -3.36 26.37 -26.01
CA ALA A 541 -2.42 27.36 -26.54
C ALA A 541 -1.46 26.75 -27.58
N ALA A 542 -1.04 25.50 -27.39
CA ALA A 542 -0.25 24.75 -28.37
C ALA A 542 -1.06 24.49 -29.65
N ALA A 543 -2.27 23.92 -29.53
CA ALA A 543 -3.15 23.64 -30.67
C ALA A 543 -3.52 24.92 -31.46
N ILE A 544 -3.76 26.05 -30.77
CA ILE A 544 -4.00 27.36 -31.43
C ILE A 544 -2.74 27.85 -32.17
N LYS A 545 -1.54 27.65 -31.60
CA LYS A 545 -0.26 28.04 -32.21
C LYS A 545 0.03 27.20 -33.46
N GLU A 546 -0.16 25.89 -33.39
CA GLU A 546 -0.04 24.97 -34.53
C GLU A 546 -1.04 25.31 -35.62
N ARG A 547 -2.33 25.43 -35.28
CA ARG A 547 -3.38 25.77 -36.26
C ARG A 547 -3.16 27.14 -36.90
N LYS A 548 -2.58 28.09 -36.18
CA LYS A 548 -2.16 29.38 -36.76
C LYS A 548 -1.01 29.21 -37.76
N ALA A 549 0.00 28.41 -37.46
CA ALA A 549 1.10 28.12 -38.38
C ALA A 549 0.60 27.41 -39.65
N GLU A 550 -0.32 26.44 -39.53
CA GLU A 550 -0.98 25.82 -40.69
C GLU A 550 -1.74 26.84 -41.56
N ILE A 551 -2.48 27.77 -40.93
CA ILE A 551 -3.22 28.82 -41.63
C ILE A 551 -2.27 29.78 -42.35
N ASP A 552 -1.15 30.17 -41.73
CA ASP A 552 -0.16 31.05 -42.38
C ASP A 552 0.55 30.32 -43.55
N VAL A 553 0.89 29.03 -43.43
CA VAL A 553 1.42 28.22 -44.55
C VAL A 553 0.40 28.06 -45.70
N GLN A 554 -0.88 27.81 -45.38
CA GLN A 554 -1.95 27.75 -46.39
C GLN A 554 -2.13 29.11 -47.10
N LYS A 555 -2.03 30.20 -46.35
CA LYS A 555 -2.11 31.59 -46.86
C LYS A 555 -0.92 31.92 -47.75
N GLU A 556 0.29 31.50 -47.43
CA GLU A 556 1.45 31.62 -48.32
C GLU A 556 1.27 30.79 -49.61
N SER A 557 0.78 29.55 -49.50
CA SER A 557 0.44 28.72 -50.67
C SER A 557 -0.59 29.39 -51.58
N LEU A 558 -1.61 30.04 -51.01
CA LEU A 558 -2.61 30.82 -51.76
C LEU A 558 -2.01 32.10 -52.38
N VAL A 559 -1.07 32.78 -51.72
CA VAL A 559 -0.34 33.93 -52.28
C VAL A 559 0.54 33.51 -53.46
N ILE A 560 1.21 32.34 -53.37
CA ILE A 560 2.00 31.77 -54.47
C ILE A 560 1.08 31.43 -55.65
N LYS A 561 -0.02 30.70 -55.42
CA LYS A 561 -1.02 30.39 -56.47
C LYS A 561 -1.59 31.66 -57.12
N LYS A 562 -1.90 32.69 -56.34
CA LYS A 562 -2.34 34.00 -56.85
C LYS A 562 -1.27 34.66 -57.72
N ARG A 563 0.02 34.55 -57.36
CA ARG A 563 1.14 35.09 -58.15
C ARG A 563 1.28 34.37 -59.50
N VAL A 564 1.22 33.03 -59.51
CA VAL A 564 1.27 32.21 -60.73
C VAL A 564 0.11 32.58 -61.67
N ALA A 565 -1.13 32.54 -61.18
CA ALA A 565 -2.32 32.92 -61.97
C ALA A 565 -2.29 34.38 -62.46
N SER A 566 -1.56 35.27 -61.77
CA SER A 566 -1.34 36.65 -62.22
C SER A 566 -0.34 36.74 -63.37
N SER A 567 0.68 35.87 -63.40
CA SER A 567 1.61 35.73 -64.54
C SER A 567 0.89 35.18 -65.76
N GLU A 568 0.18 34.05 -65.61
CA GLU A 568 -0.64 33.43 -66.65
C GLU A 568 -1.65 34.44 -67.24
N SER A 569 -2.33 35.23 -66.37
CA SER A 569 -3.24 36.29 -66.81
C SER A 569 -2.53 37.41 -67.59
N SER A 570 -1.27 37.72 -67.27
CA SER A 570 -0.45 38.71 -67.99
C SER A 570 0.00 38.17 -69.36
N GLU A 571 0.45 36.92 -69.41
CA GLU A 571 0.86 36.22 -70.63
C GLU A 571 -0.32 36.09 -71.60
N ILE A 572 -1.50 35.71 -71.11
CA ILE A 572 -2.74 35.67 -71.90
C ILE A 572 -3.15 37.07 -72.39
N LYS A 573 -2.99 38.12 -71.57
CA LYS A 573 -3.24 39.51 -72.01
C LYS A 573 -2.30 39.95 -73.14
N ASN A 574 -1.03 39.57 -73.06
CA ASN A 574 -0.04 39.84 -74.10
C ASN A 574 -0.38 39.09 -75.40
N ALA A 575 -0.68 37.78 -75.32
CA ALA A 575 -1.12 37.01 -76.48
C ALA A 575 -2.42 37.55 -77.11
N ILE A 576 -3.33 38.11 -76.30
CA ILE A 576 -4.54 38.80 -76.79
C ILE A 576 -4.20 40.15 -77.44
N SER A 577 -3.23 40.92 -76.93
CA SER A 577 -2.83 42.20 -77.54
C SER A 577 -2.11 41.98 -78.87
N GLU A 578 -1.22 41.00 -78.95
CA GLU A 578 -0.57 40.55 -80.19
C GLU A 578 -1.60 40.08 -81.23
N ARG A 579 -2.58 39.25 -80.83
CA ARG A 579 -3.67 38.82 -81.72
C ARG A 579 -4.55 39.99 -82.18
N LYS A 580 -4.83 40.98 -81.33
CA LYS A 580 -5.53 42.21 -81.73
C LYS A 580 -4.72 43.03 -82.72
N ILE A 581 -3.41 43.21 -82.50
CA ILE A 581 -2.52 43.87 -83.46
C ILE A 581 -2.53 43.12 -84.79
N ARG A 582 -2.51 41.78 -84.78
CA ARG A 582 -2.58 40.98 -86.01
C ARG A 582 -3.92 41.07 -86.72
N ILE A 583 -5.04 41.12 -86.00
CA ILE A 583 -6.38 41.36 -86.58
C ILE A 583 -6.41 42.75 -87.22
N ASN A 584 -5.94 43.79 -86.52
CA ASN A 584 -5.89 45.15 -87.07
C ASN A 584 -4.98 45.24 -88.32
N GLN A 585 -3.87 44.51 -88.38
CA GLN A 585 -3.02 44.41 -89.58
C GLN A 585 -3.76 43.73 -90.75
N LEU A 586 -4.52 42.66 -90.49
CA LEU A 586 -5.28 41.95 -91.52
C LEU A 586 -6.47 42.78 -92.02
N GLN A 587 -7.16 43.48 -91.12
CA GLN A 587 -8.25 44.39 -91.46
C GLN A 587 -7.72 45.59 -92.26
N ALA A 588 -6.64 46.24 -91.82
CA ALA A 588 -5.99 47.29 -92.61
C ALA A 588 -5.49 46.80 -93.98
N ARG A 589 -5.06 45.52 -94.12
CA ARG A 589 -4.75 44.94 -95.45
C ARG A 589 -5.99 44.75 -96.32
N TYR A 590 -7.11 44.32 -95.73
CA TYR A 590 -8.39 44.17 -96.42
C TYR A 590 -8.94 45.53 -96.87
N ASP A 591 -8.95 46.52 -95.97
CA ASP A 591 -9.42 47.89 -96.23
C ASP A 591 -8.54 48.57 -97.29
N ASN A 592 -7.21 48.42 -97.24
CA ASN A 592 -6.30 48.90 -98.29
C ASN A 592 -6.49 48.16 -99.63
N GLY A 593 -6.81 46.86 -99.60
CA GLY A 593 -7.11 46.08 -100.81
C GLY A 593 -8.39 46.58 -101.50
N ILE A 594 -9.44 46.86 -100.73
CA ILE A 594 -10.67 47.49 -101.24
C ILE A 594 -10.39 48.93 -101.72
N ALA A 595 -9.56 49.70 -101.01
CA ALA A 595 -9.16 51.04 -101.46
C ALA A 595 -8.36 51.01 -102.77
N MET A 596 -7.51 49.99 -103.00
CA MET A 596 -6.78 49.80 -104.27
C MET A 596 -7.67 49.37 -105.44
N LEU A 597 -8.78 48.66 -105.18
CA LEU A 597 -9.81 48.42 -106.19
C LEU A 597 -10.57 49.71 -106.57
N GLY A 598 -10.46 50.75 -105.75
CA GLY A 598 -11.03 52.07 -105.98
C GLY A 598 -12.53 52.15 -105.68
N THR A 599 -13.08 53.35 -105.84
CA THR A 599 -14.52 53.63 -105.72
C THR A 599 -15.08 54.13 -107.04
N ASN A 600 -16.25 53.62 -107.42
CA ASN A 600 -17.06 54.19 -108.49
C ASN A 600 -17.48 55.64 -108.14
N PRO A 601 -17.90 56.46 -109.13
CA PRO A 601 -18.34 57.85 -108.90
C PRO A 601 -19.41 58.02 -107.81
N ASP A 602 -20.28 57.01 -107.63
CA ASP A 602 -21.33 56.99 -106.61
C ASP A 602 -20.84 56.55 -105.20
N GLY A 603 -19.52 56.55 -104.96
CA GLY A 603 -18.91 56.31 -103.64
C GLY A 603 -18.90 54.85 -103.16
N THR A 604 -19.27 53.89 -104.01
CA THR A 604 -19.22 52.44 -103.71
C THR A 604 -17.94 51.79 -104.26
N PRO A 605 -17.31 50.84 -103.53
CA PRO A 605 -16.07 50.21 -103.97
C PRO A 605 -16.27 49.31 -105.20
N VAL A 606 -15.31 49.33 -106.14
CA VAL A 606 -15.41 48.60 -107.41
C VAL A 606 -15.19 47.11 -107.20
N ASN A 607 -16.17 46.28 -107.56
CA ASN A 607 -16.04 44.83 -107.47
C ASN A 607 -15.41 44.25 -108.76
N THR A 608 -14.59 43.20 -108.63
CA THR A 608 -13.72 42.65 -109.68
C THR A 608 -14.46 42.18 -110.93
N THR A 609 -15.76 41.88 -110.83
CA THR A 609 -16.65 41.57 -111.95
C THR A 609 -16.82 42.73 -112.93
N HIS A 610 -16.81 43.98 -112.46
CA HIS A 610 -17.12 45.14 -113.30
C HIS A 610 -16.01 45.47 -114.31
N LEU A 611 -14.75 45.37 -113.87
CA LEU A 611 -13.57 45.59 -114.72
C LEU A 611 -13.48 44.58 -115.87
N LYS A 612 -13.88 43.32 -115.64
CA LYS A 612 -13.88 42.27 -116.67
C LYS A 612 -14.91 42.51 -117.78
N ILE A 613 -16.03 43.17 -117.48
CA ILE A 613 -17.06 43.51 -118.46
C ILE A 613 -16.55 44.62 -119.40
N GLN A 614 -15.91 45.65 -118.85
CA GLN A 614 -15.37 46.77 -119.61
C GLN A 614 -14.25 46.34 -120.59
N ASN A 615 -13.28 45.55 -120.10
CA ASN A 615 -12.16 45.07 -120.92
C ASN A 615 -12.62 44.14 -122.08
N ALA A 616 -13.74 43.43 -121.91
CA ALA A 616 -14.36 42.65 -122.98
C ALA A 616 -14.98 43.50 -124.10
N GLN A 617 -15.47 44.72 -123.79
CA GLN A 617 -16.06 45.62 -124.79
C GLN A 617 -15.00 46.28 -125.69
N GLU A 618 -13.86 46.70 -125.13
CA GLU A 618 -12.78 47.33 -125.90
C GLU A 618 -12.14 46.35 -126.91
N ARG A 619 -11.99 45.07 -126.53
CA ARG A 619 -11.43 44.03 -127.43
C ARG A 619 -12.28 43.81 -128.68
N TYR A 620 -13.61 43.91 -128.59
CA TYR A 620 -14.51 43.75 -129.73
C TYR A 620 -14.34 44.90 -130.75
N LEU A 621 -14.28 46.14 -130.26
CA LEU A 621 -14.17 47.35 -131.10
C LEU A 621 -12.86 47.41 -131.90
N LEU A 622 -11.76 46.88 -131.35
CA LEU A 622 -10.47 46.83 -132.05
C LEU A 622 -10.44 45.79 -133.17
N GLN A 623 -11.24 44.73 -133.10
CA GLN A 623 -11.24 43.68 -134.11
C GLN A 623 -11.97 44.12 -135.40
N GLU A 624 -13.09 44.84 -135.28
CA GLU A 624 -13.84 45.38 -136.43
C GLU A 624 -13.07 46.44 -137.25
N GLN A 625 -11.95 46.94 -136.72
CA GLN A 625 -11.01 47.83 -137.41
C GLN A 625 -9.93 47.07 -138.20
N GLY A 626 -9.63 45.82 -137.83
CA GLY A 626 -8.66 44.98 -138.55
C GLY A 626 -9.20 44.50 -139.90
N ASP A 627 -10.39 43.88 -139.90
CA ASP A 627 -10.99 43.22 -141.08
C ASP A 627 -11.12 44.16 -142.30
N LYS A 628 -11.28 45.48 -142.06
CA LYS A 628 -11.41 46.49 -143.13
C LYS A 628 -10.07 46.87 -143.80
N LEU A 629 -8.94 46.58 -143.18
CA LEU A 629 -7.61 46.86 -143.74
C LEU A 629 -7.16 45.75 -144.69
N ASP A 630 -7.46 44.48 -144.38
CA ASP A 630 -7.07 43.32 -145.20
C ASP A 630 -7.79 43.31 -146.58
N GLU A 631 -9.03 43.80 -146.66
CA GLU A 631 -9.76 43.94 -147.94
C GLU A 631 -9.14 45.02 -148.85
N THR A 632 -8.41 45.98 -148.29
CA THR A 632 -7.63 46.96 -149.07
C THR A 632 -6.25 46.44 -149.48
N ILE A 633 -5.59 45.63 -148.65
CA ILE A 633 -4.26 45.07 -148.94
C ILE A 633 -4.32 44.13 -150.15
N THR A 634 -5.26 43.19 -150.15
CA THR A 634 -5.41 42.16 -151.21
C THR A 634 -5.71 42.72 -152.61
N LYS A 635 -6.22 43.96 -152.73
CA LYS A 635 -6.32 44.67 -154.02
C LYS A 635 -4.96 45.20 -154.50
N THR A 636 -4.16 45.77 -153.59
CA THR A 636 -2.85 46.36 -153.94
C THR A 636 -1.80 45.32 -154.34
N GLU A 637 -1.84 44.11 -153.78
CA GLU A 637 -0.87 43.04 -154.07
C GLU A 637 -0.90 42.60 -155.55
N LEU A 638 -2.09 42.58 -156.19
CA LEU A 638 -2.23 42.26 -157.62
C LEU A 638 -1.63 43.32 -158.53
N GLU A 639 -1.68 44.59 -158.14
CA GLU A 639 -1.09 45.70 -158.91
C GLU A 639 0.44 45.75 -158.76
N ILE A 640 0.95 45.42 -157.57
CA ILE A 640 2.38 45.31 -157.28
C ILE A 640 3.05 44.27 -158.19
N GLN A 641 2.44 43.09 -158.36
CA GLN A 641 2.99 42.00 -159.17
C GLN A 641 3.14 42.36 -160.67
N ALA A 642 2.35 43.32 -161.17
CA ALA A 642 2.54 43.90 -162.50
C ALA A 642 3.68 44.93 -162.52
N MET A 643 3.80 45.78 -161.48
CA MET A 643 4.86 46.79 -161.39
C MET A 643 6.26 46.20 -161.19
N GLU A 644 6.43 45.11 -160.44
CA GLU A 644 7.75 44.51 -160.17
C GLU A 644 8.54 44.14 -161.43
N ASN A 645 7.83 43.66 -162.47
CA ASN A 645 8.41 43.35 -163.79
C ASN A 645 8.98 44.60 -164.50
N THR A 646 8.43 45.79 -164.21
CA THR A 646 8.93 47.07 -164.71
C THR A 646 10.01 47.65 -163.79
N LEU A 647 9.89 47.46 -162.47
CA LEU A 647 10.82 48.01 -161.47
C LEU A 647 12.25 47.44 -161.62
N ARG A 648 12.41 46.18 -162.04
CA ARG A 648 13.74 45.61 -162.33
C ARG A 648 14.53 46.40 -163.36
N LEU A 649 13.87 47.14 -164.27
CA LEU A 649 14.53 47.99 -165.26
C LEU A 649 14.93 49.36 -164.67
N ILE A 650 14.17 49.86 -163.69
CA ILE A 650 14.35 51.19 -163.07
C ILE A 650 15.31 51.17 -161.88
N ASN A 651 15.42 50.04 -161.17
CA ASN A 651 16.32 49.91 -160.01
C ASN A 651 17.80 50.17 -160.38
N VAL A 652 18.21 49.88 -161.62
CA VAL A 652 19.57 50.18 -162.14
C VAL A 652 19.85 51.69 -162.26
N CYS A 653 18.80 52.54 -162.34
CA CYS A 653 18.95 53.99 -162.47
C CYS A 653 18.85 54.74 -161.13
N ASN A 654 18.14 54.20 -160.13
CA ASN A 654 17.84 54.90 -158.88
C ASN A 654 18.87 54.71 -157.75
N ASP A 655 19.90 53.88 -157.96
CA ASP A 655 21.12 53.82 -157.11
C ASP A 655 21.86 55.17 -156.96
N LYS A 656 21.43 56.22 -157.67
CA LYS A 656 21.95 57.60 -157.54
C LYS A 656 20.96 58.62 -156.97
N TYR A 657 19.71 58.24 -156.63
CA TYR A 657 18.64 59.22 -156.36
C TYR A 657 17.94 59.14 -155.00
N LYS A 658 18.37 58.26 -154.08
CA LYS A 658 17.95 58.30 -152.66
C LYS A 658 19.10 58.32 -151.67
N ALA A 659 20.07 59.19 -151.94
CA ALA A 659 20.47 60.10 -150.87
C ALA A 659 19.27 61.02 -150.54
N ALA A 660 19.13 61.40 -149.26
CA ALA A 660 18.06 62.23 -148.67
C ALA A 660 16.70 61.56 -148.33
N THR A 661 16.37 61.67 -147.03
CA THR A 661 15.01 61.70 -146.42
C THR A 661 14.13 60.44 -146.36
N LEU A 662 13.39 60.15 -145.27
CA LEU A 662 13.47 60.53 -143.82
C LEU A 662 12.39 59.70 -143.06
N THR A 663 12.62 59.35 -141.78
CA THR A 663 11.58 58.98 -140.75
C THR A 663 10.64 57.79 -141.08
N THR A 664 9.72 57.28 -140.22
CA THR A 664 9.13 57.71 -138.92
C THR A 664 8.92 56.52 -137.95
N ASP A 665 9.28 56.76 -136.68
CA ASP A 665 8.49 56.57 -135.43
C ASP A 665 7.91 55.23 -134.88
N GLU A 666 7.86 55.27 -133.54
CA GLU A 666 6.88 54.71 -132.59
C GLU A 666 6.66 53.20 -132.42
N LYS A 667 7.17 52.69 -131.29
CA LYS A 667 6.57 51.58 -130.53
C LYS A 667 6.55 51.88 -129.03
N ASN A 668 5.37 52.22 -128.51
CA ASN A 668 5.02 52.18 -127.09
C ASN A 668 3.72 51.37 -126.94
N LYS A 669 3.75 50.19 -126.31
CA LYS A 669 2.55 49.46 -125.87
C LYS A 669 2.80 48.70 -124.55
N PRO A 670 1.74 48.42 -123.75
CA PRO A 670 1.88 48.34 -122.29
C PRO A 670 1.73 46.92 -121.73
N GLU A 671 2.49 45.95 -122.26
CA GLU A 671 2.33 44.53 -121.88
C GLU A 671 3.31 44.06 -120.78
N LEU A 672 4.21 44.94 -120.32
CA LEU A 672 5.29 44.60 -119.39
C LEU A 672 4.90 44.67 -117.89
N GLU A 673 3.97 45.54 -117.52
CA GLU A 673 3.67 45.84 -116.11
C GLU A 673 2.60 44.90 -115.51
N GLU A 674 1.75 44.30 -116.33
CA GLU A 674 0.77 43.29 -115.88
C GLU A 674 1.44 41.93 -115.63
N HIS A 675 2.43 41.57 -116.45
CA HIS A 675 3.26 40.37 -116.23
C HIS A 675 4.02 40.46 -114.89
N ARG A 676 4.66 41.61 -114.60
CA ARG A 676 5.43 41.79 -113.36
C ARG A 676 4.57 41.68 -112.09
N LYS A 677 3.28 42.06 -112.16
CA LYS A 677 2.33 41.88 -111.05
C LYS A 677 1.94 40.42 -110.85
N LEU A 678 1.72 39.67 -111.93
CA LEU A 678 1.44 38.23 -111.83
C LEU A 678 2.65 37.45 -111.28
N ASP A 679 3.88 37.86 -111.62
CA ASP A 679 5.10 37.31 -111.03
C ASP A 679 5.25 37.66 -109.54
N GLU A 680 4.88 38.89 -109.11
CA GLU A 680 4.85 39.31 -107.70
C GLU A 680 3.72 38.59 -106.90
N GLU A 681 2.54 38.36 -107.49
CA GLU A 681 1.46 37.56 -106.88
C GLU A 681 1.83 36.07 -106.77
N LEU A 682 2.50 35.51 -107.78
CA LEU A 682 3.00 34.13 -107.72
C LEU A 682 4.08 33.99 -106.64
N TYR A 683 5.02 34.93 -106.55
CA TYR A 683 6.04 34.95 -105.50
C TYR A 683 5.42 35.01 -104.09
N THR A 684 4.41 35.86 -103.88
CA THR A 684 3.73 35.95 -102.58
C THR A 684 2.82 34.75 -102.27
N ALA A 685 2.25 34.09 -103.28
CA ALA A 685 1.55 32.82 -103.12
C ALA A 685 2.52 31.68 -102.75
N GLU A 686 3.70 31.60 -103.38
CA GLU A 686 4.77 30.68 -103.00
C GLU A 686 5.30 30.98 -101.60
N GLU A 687 5.47 32.24 -101.22
CA GLU A 687 5.91 32.62 -99.88
C GLU A 687 4.84 32.34 -98.80
N SER A 688 3.55 32.45 -99.13
CA SER A 688 2.44 32.00 -98.28
C SER A 688 2.41 30.47 -98.14
N LEU A 689 2.62 29.73 -99.23
CA LEU A 689 2.77 28.26 -99.21
C LEU A 689 4.01 27.84 -98.39
N LYS A 690 5.09 28.59 -98.47
CA LYS A 690 6.33 28.43 -97.70
C LYS A 690 6.09 28.71 -96.22
N GLN A 691 5.35 29.77 -95.86
CA GLN A 691 4.92 30.04 -94.50
C GLN A 691 4.01 28.95 -93.95
N LYS A 692 3.05 28.43 -94.73
CA LYS A 692 2.19 27.31 -94.30
C LYS A 692 2.94 25.98 -94.21
N LYS A 693 3.93 25.74 -95.06
CA LYS A 693 4.88 24.63 -94.89
C LYS A 693 5.76 24.82 -93.65
N MET A 694 6.18 26.04 -93.30
CA MET A 694 6.92 26.32 -92.07
C MET A 694 6.06 26.24 -90.80
N GLU A 695 4.77 26.60 -90.85
CA GLU A 695 3.82 26.34 -89.76
C GLU A 695 3.57 24.84 -89.59
N LEU A 696 3.36 24.09 -90.68
CA LEU A 696 3.20 22.63 -90.63
C LEU A 696 4.48 21.94 -90.16
N GLN A 697 5.65 22.41 -90.59
CA GLN A 697 6.95 21.96 -90.10
C GLN A 697 7.08 22.27 -88.62
N CYS A 698 6.80 23.50 -88.16
CA CYS A 698 6.83 23.87 -86.75
C CYS A 698 5.85 23.03 -85.89
N LEU A 699 4.65 22.74 -86.37
CA LEU A 699 3.72 21.82 -85.71
C LEU A 699 4.23 20.38 -85.70
N THR A 700 4.89 19.94 -86.76
CA THR A 700 5.52 18.61 -86.85
C THR A 700 6.74 18.52 -85.93
N ASP A 701 7.55 19.56 -85.85
CA ASP A 701 8.71 19.70 -84.97
C ASP A 701 8.29 19.81 -83.50
N ASN A 702 7.16 20.46 -83.20
CA ASN A 702 6.58 20.51 -81.86
C ASN A 702 5.93 19.18 -81.47
N LEU A 703 5.26 18.49 -82.38
CA LEU A 703 4.74 17.13 -82.13
C LEU A 703 5.90 16.14 -81.98
N GLN A 704 6.97 16.29 -82.76
CA GLN A 704 8.21 15.53 -82.62
C GLN A 704 8.96 15.91 -81.34
N LYS A 705 8.95 17.16 -80.87
CA LYS A 705 9.42 17.55 -79.53
C LYS A 705 8.61 16.87 -78.43
N MET A 706 7.28 16.99 -78.44
CA MET A 706 6.42 16.30 -77.47
C MET A 706 6.64 14.78 -77.48
N LYS A 707 6.89 14.18 -78.65
CA LYS A 707 7.23 12.76 -78.79
C LYS A 707 8.66 12.43 -78.33
N ASN A 708 9.63 13.30 -78.57
CA ASN A 708 10.99 13.21 -78.03
C ASN A 708 11.02 13.38 -76.51
N GLU A 709 10.23 14.30 -75.96
CA GLU A 709 10.05 14.53 -74.52
C GLU A 709 9.32 13.36 -73.87
N TYR A 710 8.26 12.81 -74.50
CA TYR A 710 7.61 11.59 -74.03
C TYR A 710 8.56 10.39 -74.06
N THR A 711 9.35 10.22 -75.13
CA THR A 711 10.39 9.18 -75.17
C THR A 711 11.58 9.47 -74.25
N HIS A 712 11.84 10.72 -73.87
CA HIS A 712 12.84 11.07 -72.88
C HIS A 712 12.31 10.81 -71.45
N VAL A 713 11.02 11.03 -71.19
CA VAL A 713 10.36 10.63 -69.93
C VAL A 713 10.28 9.11 -69.82
N LEU A 714 9.94 8.38 -70.90
CA LEU A 714 10.03 6.92 -70.92
C LEU A 714 11.47 6.46 -70.69
N LYS A 715 12.46 6.98 -71.44
CA LYS A 715 13.88 6.71 -71.16
C LYS A 715 14.29 7.10 -69.75
N ARG A 716 13.69 8.11 -69.13
CA ARG A 716 14.00 8.50 -67.75
C ARG A 716 13.36 7.56 -66.74
N ILE A 717 12.20 6.98 -67.06
CA ILE A 717 11.58 5.89 -66.30
C ILE A 717 12.41 4.62 -66.47
N ASP A 718 12.86 4.30 -67.69
CA ASP A 718 13.76 3.18 -67.97
C ASP A 718 15.12 3.37 -67.28
N GLU A 719 15.73 4.55 -67.34
CA GLU A 719 16.96 4.92 -66.61
C GLU A 719 16.76 4.87 -65.08
N ILE A 720 15.55 5.16 -64.58
CA ILE A 720 15.21 5.06 -63.15
C ILE A 720 14.87 3.62 -62.75
N GLN A 721 14.35 2.79 -63.66
CA GLN A 721 14.16 1.36 -63.46
C GLN A 721 15.48 0.59 -63.59
N GLU A 722 16.38 1.01 -64.48
CA GLU A 722 17.76 0.54 -64.55
C GLU A 722 18.52 1.04 -63.32
N GLN A 723 18.39 2.31 -62.90
CA GLN A 723 18.78 2.76 -61.55
C GLN A 723 17.82 2.27 -60.43
N LYS A 724 16.97 1.27 -60.70
CA LYS A 724 16.26 0.44 -59.74
C LYS A 724 16.58 -1.05 -59.90
N GLU A 725 17.34 -1.45 -60.92
CA GLU A 725 17.78 -2.83 -61.19
C GLU A 725 19.30 -2.98 -61.02
N ASN A 726 20.04 -1.98 -61.48
CA ASN A 726 21.21 -1.40 -60.80
C ASN A 726 20.81 -0.60 -59.53
N LYS A 727 19.58 -0.77 -59.02
CA LYS A 727 19.20 -0.84 -57.58
C LYS A 727 18.33 -2.10 -57.17
N ASN A 728 18.40 -3.24 -57.91
CA ASN A 728 18.02 -4.65 -57.55
C ASN A 728 19.18 -5.74 -57.39
N GLN A 729 20.39 -5.63 -57.96
CA GLN A 729 21.56 -6.55 -57.81
C GLN A 729 22.58 -6.33 -56.62
N TYR A 730 23.59 -5.43 -56.65
CA TYR A 730 24.65 -5.25 -55.60
C TYR A 730 24.31 -5.19 -54.08
N LEU A 731 23.08 -5.13 -53.56
CA LEU A 731 22.75 -5.40 -52.13
C LEU A 731 22.29 -6.84 -51.94
N VAL A 732 21.94 -7.56 -53.00
CA VAL A 732 22.20 -9.00 -53.05
C VAL A 732 23.72 -9.24 -53.04
N GLU A 733 24.55 -8.56 -53.84
CA GLU A 733 26.02 -8.75 -53.77
C GLU A 733 26.64 -8.27 -52.43
N LEU A 734 26.09 -7.25 -51.79
CA LEU A 734 26.55 -6.71 -50.51
C LEU A 734 25.99 -7.54 -49.35
N SER A 735 24.77 -8.07 -49.45
CA SER A 735 24.28 -9.08 -48.52
C SER A 735 25.04 -10.40 -48.68
N GLN A 736 25.43 -10.78 -49.91
CA GLN A 736 26.33 -11.89 -50.17
C GLN A 736 27.73 -11.59 -49.63
N TYR A 737 28.28 -10.40 -49.82
CA TYR A 737 29.57 -9.99 -49.26
C TYR A 737 29.53 -9.98 -47.72
N ILE A 738 28.47 -9.43 -47.12
CA ILE A 738 28.24 -9.47 -45.67
C ILE A 738 28.01 -10.91 -45.18
N HIS A 739 27.36 -11.76 -45.97
CA HIS A 739 27.19 -13.19 -45.66
C HIS A 739 28.54 -13.92 -45.73
N ASP A 740 29.32 -13.69 -46.79
CA ASP A 740 30.68 -14.19 -47.00
C ASP A 740 31.64 -13.74 -45.91
N GLN A 741 31.55 -12.48 -45.47
CA GLN A 741 32.35 -11.95 -44.38
C GLN A 741 31.88 -12.50 -43.03
N LYS A 742 30.57 -12.68 -42.80
CA LYS A 742 30.05 -13.41 -41.63
C LYS A 742 30.49 -14.89 -41.64
N GLU A 743 30.53 -15.54 -42.80
CA GLU A 743 31.07 -16.88 -43.04
C GLU A 743 32.57 -16.95 -42.75
N LYS A 744 33.36 -15.98 -43.25
CA LYS A 744 34.81 -15.85 -42.97
C LYS A 744 35.07 -15.59 -41.49
N ILE A 745 34.29 -14.72 -40.85
CA ILE A 745 34.35 -14.44 -39.41
C ILE A 745 33.96 -15.70 -38.62
N LEU A 746 32.87 -16.39 -38.94
CA LEU A 746 32.47 -17.64 -38.29
C LEU A 746 33.51 -18.76 -38.47
N ARG A 747 34.17 -18.83 -39.62
CA ARG A 747 35.28 -19.76 -39.87
C ARG A 747 36.54 -19.36 -39.08
N ALA A 748 36.88 -18.08 -39.02
CA ALA A 748 37.99 -17.55 -38.23
C ALA A 748 37.77 -17.76 -36.73
N ASP A 749 36.60 -17.39 -36.21
CA ASP A 749 36.16 -17.56 -34.82
C ASP A 749 36.09 -19.05 -34.41
N LYS A 750 35.57 -19.92 -35.28
CA LYS A 750 35.63 -21.38 -35.05
C LYS A 750 37.06 -21.92 -35.04
N SER A 751 37.96 -21.35 -35.85
CA SER A 751 39.39 -21.68 -35.82
C SER A 751 40.06 -21.16 -34.54
N LEU A 752 39.75 -19.92 -34.13
CA LEU A 752 40.31 -19.25 -32.96
C LEU A 752 39.87 -19.96 -31.66
N ARG A 753 38.59 -20.34 -31.54
CA ARG A 753 38.09 -21.20 -30.45
C ARG A 753 38.73 -22.59 -30.44
N ASN A 754 39.08 -23.15 -31.60
CA ASN A 754 39.83 -24.41 -31.67
C ASN A 754 41.30 -24.23 -31.23
N VAL A 755 41.95 -23.12 -31.61
CA VAL A 755 43.30 -22.77 -31.18
C VAL A 755 43.34 -22.50 -29.67
N GLN A 756 42.38 -21.73 -29.12
CA GLN A 756 42.20 -21.54 -27.68
C GLN A 756 42.03 -22.89 -26.96
N LYS A 757 41.20 -23.81 -27.47
CA LYS A 757 41.08 -25.16 -26.88
C LYS A 757 42.40 -25.94 -26.92
N VAL A 758 43.21 -25.82 -27.97
CA VAL A 758 44.53 -26.45 -28.05
C VAL A 758 45.55 -25.79 -27.10
N ILE A 759 45.46 -24.46 -26.89
CA ILE A 759 46.29 -23.73 -25.92
C ILE A 759 45.91 -24.13 -24.49
N GLN A 760 44.62 -24.17 -24.15
CA GLN A 760 44.12 -24.63 -22.86
C GLN A 760 44.46 -26.10 -22.59
N GLN A 761 44.35 -26.98 -23.59
CA GLN A 761 44.78 -28.38 -23.48
C GLN A 761 46.30 -28.51 -23.30
N LYS A 762 47.12 -27.63 -23.91
CA LYS A 762 48.56 -27.57 -23.63
C LYS A 762 48.86 -27.09 -22.22
N PHE A 763 48.20 -26.02 -21.76
CA PHE A 763 48.35 -25.51 -20.39
C PHE A 763 48.04 -26.60 -19.34
N VAL A 764 46.95 -27.36 -19.51
CA VAL A 764 46.60 -28.50 -18.66
C VAL A 764 47.64 -29.64 -18.74
N ALA A 765 48.34 -29.79 -19.87
CA ALA A 765 49.34 -30.85 -20.07
C ALA A 765 50.76 -30.50 -19.59
N THR A 766 51.16 -29.22 -19.59
CA THR A 766 52.52 -28.79 -19.19
C THR A 766 52.59 -28.01 -17.88
N GLY A 767 51.47 -27.47 -17.37
CA GLY A 767 51.44 -26.72 -16.11
C GLY A 767 52.23 -25.39 -16.11
N ASP A 768 52.57 -24.87 -17.29
CA ASP A 768 53.44 -23.70 -17.44
C ASP A 768 52.62 -22.39 -17.42
N ASN A 769 52.75 -21.63 -16.32
CA ASN A 769 52.07 -20.35 -16.10
C ASN A 769 52.41 -19.28 -17.14
N THR A 770 53.47 -19.47 -17.94
CA THR A 770 53.88 -18.53 -18.99
C THR A 770 52.80 -18.40 -20.09
N ILE A 771 52.03 -19.47 -20.35
CA ILE A 771 50.91 -19.46 -21.30
C ILE A 771 49.79 -18.51 -20.84
N LEU A 772 49.44 -18.56 -19.55
CA LEU A 772 48.36 -17.73 -18.97
C LEU A 772 48.69 -16.23 -18.99
N ILE A 773 49.98 -15.87 -18.95
CA ILE A 773 50.45 -14.49 -19.10
C ILE A 773 50.28 -14.03 -20.56
N GLN A 774 50.58 -14.90 -21.52
CA GLN A 774 50.43 -14.59 -22.95
C GLN A 774 48.96 -14.47 -23.38
N GLU A 775 48.05 -15.28 -22.83
CA GLU A 775 46.60 -15.10 -23.06
C GLU A 775 46.12 -13.72 -22.59
N LYS A 776 46.53 -13.26 -21.40
CA LYS A 776 46.20 -11.91 -20.91
C LYS A 776 46.86 -10.79 -21.71
N GLU A 777 48.04 -11.01 -22.29
CA GLU A 777 48.70 -10.06 -23.18
C GLU A 777 48.03 -10.01 -24.58
N VAL A 778 47.18 -10.97 -24.92
CA VAL A 778 46.29 -10.91 -26.09
C VAL A 778 44.99 -10.18 -25.73
N GLU A 779 44.32 -10.53 -24.62
CA GLU A 779 43.11 -9.81 -24.14
C GLU A 779 43.37 -8.29 -23.99
N LEU A 780 44.53 -7.91 -23.46
CA LEU A 780 44.92 -6.50 -23.31
C LEU A 780 45.08 -5.79 -24.67
N ARG A 781 45.52 -6.49 -25.73
CA ARG A 781 45.63 -5.96 -27.09
C ARG A 781 44.27 -5.85 -27.77
N GLU A 782 43.40 -6.85 -27.62
CA GLU A 782 42.02 -6.79 -28.13
C GLU A 782 41.26 -5.61 -27.49
N LEU A 783 41.44 -5.36 -26.19
CA LEU A 783 40.91 -4.18 -25.52
C LEU A 783 41.51 -2.86 -26.03
N GLN A 784 42.81 -2.81 -26.36
CA GLN A 784 43.42 -1.63 -26.97
C GLN A 784 42.88 -1.35 -28.39
N GLU A 785 42.68 -2.40 -29.18
CA GLU A 785 42.13 -2.31 -30.55
C GLU A 785 40.66 -1.89 -30.54
N GLN A 786 39.84 -2.45 -29.64
CA GLN A 786 38.46 -2.00 -29.41
C GLN A 786 38.38 -0.52 -29.00
N ASN A 787 39.25 -0.06 -28.10
CA ASN A 787 39.33 1.37 -27.74
C ASN A 787 39.75 2.23 -28.94
N SER A 788 40.63 1.74 -29.82
CA SER A 788 41.01 2.46 -31.05
C SER A 788 39.82 2.61 -32.02
N ILE A 789 38.96 1.59 -32.14
CA ILE A 789 37.75 1.65 -32.97
C ILE A 789 36.77 2.69 -32.40
N VAL A 790 36.50 2.66 -31.09
CA VAL A 790 35.61 3.63 -30.44
C VAL A 790 36.10 5.08 -30.60
N LEU A 791 37.41 5.32 -30.56
CA LEU A 791 37.97 6.65 -30.84
C LEU A 791 37.81 7.07 -32.31
N GLN A 792 37.81 6.12 -33.23
CA GLN A 792 37.56 6.38 -34.66
C GLN A 792 36.06 6.65 -34.93
N ASP A 793 35.15 5.92 -34.29
CA ASP A 793 33.70 6.20 -34.33
C ASP A 793 33.37 7.61 -33.78
N ILE A 794 34.03 8.02 -32.68
CA ILE A 794 33.89 9.37 -32.12
C ILE A 794 34.45 10.42 -33.08
N ALA A 795 35.55 10.14 -33.78
CA ALA A 795 36.09 11.03 -34.80
C ALA A 795 35.09 11.22 -35.96
N GLU A 796 34.53 10.13 -36.49
CA GLU A 796 33.53 10.18 -37.56
C GLU A 796 32.24 10.90 -37.11
N PHE A 797 31.80 10.70 -35.87
CA PHE A 797 30.71 11.47 -35.27
C PHE A 797 31.01 12.98 -35.22
N THR A 798 32.24 13.39 -34.85
CA THR A 798 32.62 14.82 -34.87
C THR A 798 32.71 15.41 -36.28
N ILE A 799 33.02 14.60 -37.30
CA ILE A 799 32.96 15.03 -38.72
C ILE A 799 31.51 15.29 -39.16
N HIS A 800 30.56 14.47 -38.69
CA HIS A 800 29.14 14.65 -39.02
C HIS A 800 28.43 15.75 -38.19
N HIS A 801 28.93 16.08 -36.99
CA HIS A 801 28.31 17.03 -36.07
C HIS A 801 29.28 18.10 -35.56
N VAL A 802 29.64 19.05 -36.43
CA VAL A 802 30.60 20.15 -36.19
C VAL A 802 30.26 20.97 -34.93
N GLU A 803 28.98 21.17 -34.60
CA GLU A 803 28.56 21.90 -33.39
C GLU A 803 28.95 21.17 -32.09
N ALA A 804 29.01 19.84 -32.11
CA ALA A 804 29.44 19.02 -30.97
C ALA A 804 30.97 18.90 -30.86
N GLU A 805 31.71 19.13 -31.96
CA GLU A 805 33.17 18.98 -32.03
C GLU A 805 33.89 19.76 -30.92
N ALA A 806 33.51 21.03 -30.70
CA ALA A 806 34.12 21.89 -29.70
C ALA A 806 33.88 21.42 -28.25
N TYR A 807 32.73 20.78 -27.99
CA TYR A 807 32.40 20.22 -26.67
C TYR A 807 33.10 18.89 -26.44
N ILE A 808 33.10 18.01 -27.44
CA ILE A 808 33.77 16.70 -27.40
C ILE A 808 35.29 16.85 -27.28
N LYS A 809 35.92 17.71 -28.10
CA LYS A 809 37.37 18.00 -27.97
C LYS A 809 37.73 18.61 -26.62
N LYS A 810 36.86 19.44 -26.02
CA LYS A 810 37.06 19.97 -24.66
C LYS A 810 37.00 18.87 -23.59
N LEU A 811 36.06 17.92 -23.70
CA LEU A 811 35.97 16.79 -22.76
C LEU A 811 37.14 15.81 -22.90
N LEU A 812 37.58 15.51 -24.13
CA LEU A 812 38.71 14.63 -24.39
C LEU A 812 40.06 15.26 -24.02
N ALA A 813 40.22 16.57 -24.21
CA ALA A 813 41.39 17.32 -23.73
C ALA A 813 41.53 17.30 -22.19
N VAL A 814 40.41 17.33 -21.45
CA VAL A 814 40.41 17.15 -19.98
C VAL A 814 40.84 15.74 -19.55
N LYS A 815 40.97 14.80 -20.49
CA LYS A 815 41.43 13.41 -20.28
C LYS A 815 42.72 13.03 -21.03
N ASN A 816 43.35 13.97 -21.74
CA ASN A 816 44.51 13.72 -22.61
C ASN A 816 44.30 12.58 -23.64
N ILE A 817 43.19 12.65 -24.39
CA ILE A 817 42.89 11.70 -25.48
C ILE A 817 42.71 12.48 -26.79
N GLU A 818 43.40 12.04 -27.85
CA GLU A 818 43.32 12.61 -29.20
C GLU A 818 42.50 11.71 -30.15
N LEU A 819 41.93 12.29 -31.21
CA LEU A 819 41.04 11.60 -32.15
C LEU A 819 41.74 11.28 -33.48
N PRO A 820 41.49 10.09 -34.09
CA PRO A 820 41.91 9.75 -35.45
C PRO A 820 41.28 10.66 -36.54
N SER A 821 41.54 10.35 -37.82
CA SER A 821 41.10 11.13 -38.98
C SER A 821 40.95 10.25 -40.24
N ILE A 822 40.78 10.88 -41.42
CA ILE A 822 40.70 10.29 -42.78
C ILE A 822 39.32 9.61 -43.09
N PRO A 823 38.98 9.09 -44.30
CA PRO A 823 38.02 9.78 -45.17
C PRO A 823 36.79 8.98 -45.70
N LEU A 824 35.77 9.72 -46.16
CA LEU A 824 34.55 9.20 -46.82
C LEU A 824 34.79 8.69 -48.26
N THR A 825 34.13 7.58 -48.65
CA THR A 825 33.77 7.29 -50.06
C THR A 825 32.50 6.44 -50.15
N ILE A 826 31.72 6.64 -51.22
CA ILE A 826 30.35 6.14 -51.41
C ILE A 826 30.37 4.89 -52.31
N GLN A 827 29.60 3.84 -51.98
CA GLN A 827 28.52 3.33 -52.85
C GLN A 827 27.57 2.33 -52.19
N SER A 828 26.44 2.11 -52.86
CA SER A 828 25.16 1.57 -52.39
C SER A 828 24.43 0.91 -53.58
N PRO A 829 23.09 0.72 -53.53
CA PRO A 829 22.28 0.01 -52.53
C PRO A 829 21.98 -1.42 -53.05
N ILE A 830 20.83 -1.73 -53.69
CA ILE A 830 20.62 -2.74 -54.78
C ILE A 830 19.83 -4.14 -54.49
N SER A 831 18.45 -4.32 -54.41
CA SER A 831 17.72 -5.67 -54.11
C SER A 831 16.20 -5.97 -54.53
N SER A 832 15.67 -7.24 -54.71
CA SER A 832 14.28 -7.60 -55.29
C SER A 832 13.39 -8.87 -54.89
N HIS A 833 12.02 -8.70 -54.87
CA HIS A 833 10.82 -9.60 -55.22
C HIS A 833 10.49 -11.01 -54.56
N SER A 834 9.23 -11.58 -54.46
CA SER A 834 7.78 -11.13 -54.52
C SER A 834 6.69 -12.23 -54.20
N TYR A 835 5.42 -11.85 -53.83
CA TYR A 835 4.09 -12.59 -53.82
C TYR A 835 3.85 -13.85 -52.89
N SER A 836 2.64 -14.31 -52.46
CA SER A 836 1.25 -13.75 -52.33
C SER A 836 0.21 -14.63 -51.53
N THR A 837 -0.65 -13.98 -50.69
CA THR A 837 -2.12 -14.22 -50.41
C THR A 837 -2.78 -15.49 -49.76
N LYS A 838 -3.47 -15.25 -48.60
CA LYS A 838 -4.93 -15.47 -48.25
C LYS A 838 -5.53 -16.73 -47.51
N ASN A 839 -6.56 -16.42 -46.68
CA ASN A 839 -7.62 -17.23 -45.97
C ASN A 839 -7.21 -18.09 -44.73
N SER A 840 -7.99 -18.33 -43.62
CA SER A 840 -9.36 -17.99 -43.10
C SER A 840 -10.52 -19.02 -43.35
N VAL A 841 -11.58 -19.26 -42.51
CA VAL A 841 -12.09 -18.61 -41.25
C VAL A 841 -13.19 -19.44 -40.46
N GLU A 842 -13.46 -19.12 -39.17
CA GLU A 842 -14.73 -19.24 -38.33
C GLU A 842 -15.33 -20.51 -37.59
N CYS A 843 -15.79 -20.25 -36.32
CA CYS A 843 -17.12 -20.50 -35.66
C CYS A 843 -17.60 -21.77 -34.86
N VAL A 844 -17.68 -21.64 -33.49
CA VAL A 844 -18.80 -21.82 -32.46
C VAL A 844 -19.96 -22.89 -32.58
N PRO A 845 -21.01 -23.03 -31.68
CA PRO A 845 -21.29 -22.68 -30.25
C PRO A 845 -22.12 -23.75 -29.39
N LYS A 846 -22.65 -23.35 -28.21
CA LYS A 846 -23.84 -23.87 -27.41
C LYS A 846 -23.63 -25.09 -26.47
N ALA A 847 -24.39 -25.37 -25.38
CA ALA A 847 -25.40 -24.66 -24.51
C ALA A 847 -25.94 -25.64 -23.40
N ILE A 848 -26.71 -25.37 -22.29
CA ILE A 848 -27.09 -24.24 -21.38
C ILE A 848 -27.96 -24.81 -20.18
N ASN A 849 -28.12 -24.05 -19.06
CA ASN A 849 -29.19 -24.08 -18.00
C ASN A 849 -29.09 -24.94 -16.68
N ARG A 850 -29.21 -24.20 -15.54
CA ARG A 850 -30.02 -24.42 -14.29
C ARG A 850 -29.79 -25.67 -13.40
N GLY A 851 -29.96 -25.62 -12.07
CA GLY A 851 -30.28 -24.51 -11.14
C GLY A 851 -31.20 -24.92 -9.97
N SER A 852 -30.91 -24.53 -8.73
CA SER A 852 -31.74 -24.75 -7.52
C SER A 852 -31.48 -23.65 -6.45
N ILE A 853 -32.30 -23.58 -5.38
CA ILE A 853 -32.43 -22.40 -4.51
C ILE A 853 -32.39 -22.75 -3.01
N MET A 854 -31.43 -22.18 -2.27
CA MET A 854 -31.51 -21.77 -0.86
C MET A 854 -30.87 -20.37 -0.70
N PRO A 855 -30.56 -19.83 0.50
CA PRO A 855 -30.98 -18.48 0.94
C PRO A 855 -30.59 -17.32 0.00
N ASP A 856 -31.45 -16.32 -0.10
CA ASP A 856 -31.25 -15.21 -1.04
C ASP A 856 -30.19 -14.20 -0.54
N ILE A 857 -29.28 -13.79 -1.42
CA ILE A 857 -28.24 -12.79 -1.13
C ILE A 857 -28.51 -11.52 -1.93
N THR A 858 -28.54 -10.37 -1.26
CA THR A 858 -28.76 -9.07 -1.91
C THR A 858 -27.44 -8.51 -2.39
N GLU A 859 -27.28 -8.25 -3.70
CA GLU A 859 -26.11 -7.53 -4.23
C GLU A 859 -26.22 -6.04 -3.84
N VAL A 860 -25.26 -5.53 -3.08
CA VAL A 860 -25.21 -4.14 -2.59
C VAL A 860 -24.39 -3.26 -3.53
N SER A 861 -23.27 -3.79 -4.03
CA SER A 861 -22.42 -3.12 -5.02
C SER A 861 -21.66 -4.13 -5.88
N SER A 862 -21.25 -3.68 -7.06
CA SER A 862 -20.57 -4.49 -8.07
C SER A 862 -19.75 -3.62 -9.00
N ASN A 863 -18.43 -3.85 -9.03
CA ASN A 863 -17.45 -3.02 -9.71
C ASN A 863 -16.39 -3.91 -10.39
N LYS A 864 -16.22 -3.79 -11.71
CA LYS A 864 -15.19 -4.53 -12.44
C LYS A 864 -13.82 -3.91 -12.17
N ILE A 865 -12.84 -4.71 -11.73
CA ILE A 865 -11.49 -4.25 -11.37
C ILE A 865 -10.46 -5.37 -11.60
N PHE A 866 -9.29 -5.03 -12.16
CA PHE A 866 -8.24 -5.98 -12.55
C PHE A 866 -8.73 -7.20 -13.36
N GLY A 867 -9.71 -7.00 -14.25
CA GLY A 867 -10.36 -8.05 -15.05
C GLY A 867 -11.48 -8.81 -14.32
N GLY A 868 -11.36 -9.00 -13.01
CA GLY A 868 -12.40 -9.60 -12.15
C GLY A 868 -13.46 -8.61 -11.66
N TRP A 869 -14.26 -9.04 -10.69
CA TRP A 869 -15.34 -8.24 -10.08
C TRP A 869 -15.17 -8.15 -8.58
N GLN A 870 -15.03 -6.94 -8.06
CA GLN A 870 -15.27 -6.66 -6.64
C GLN A 870 -16.77 -6.45 -6.44
N LYS A 871 -17.35 -7.20 -5.51
CA LYS A 871 -18.75 -7.04 -5.09
C LYS A 871 -18.86 -6.90 -3.58
N VAL A 872 -20.02 -6.40 -3.12
CA VAL A 872 -20.49 -6.52 -1.74
C VAL A 872 -21.87 -7.15 -1.77
N TYR A 873 -22.07 -8.16 -0.94
CA TYR A 873 -23.36 -8.83 -0.73
C TYR A 873 -23.84 -8.63 0.69
N SER A 874 -25.15 -8.74 0.88
CA SER A 874 -25.81 -8.67 2.17
C SER A 874 -26.81 -9.80 2.34
N HIS A 875 -26.85 -10.43 3.50
CA HIS A 875 -27.77 -11.53 3.83
C HIS A 875 -28.21 -11.44 5.29
N GLU A 876 -29.32 -12.08 5.63
CA GLU A 876 -29.68 -12.29 7.05
C GLU A 876 -28.83 -13.45 7.60
N SER A 877 -28.11 -13.23 8.71
CA SER A 877 -27.30 -14.24 9.39
C SER A 877 -28.12 -14.96 10.45
N SER A 878 -28.11 -16.29 10.37
CA SER A 878 -28.73 -17.19 11.34
C SER A 878 -27.87 -17.40 12.60
N GLU A 879 -26.54 -17.32 12.50
CA GLU A 879 -25.66 -17.44 13.68
C GLU A 879 -25.60 -16.13 14.50
N LEU A 880 -25.74 -14.96 13.85
CA LEU A 880 -25.67 -13.63 14.46
C LEU A 880 -27.04 -12.95 14.67
N GLY A 881 -28.11 -13.47 14.05
CA GLY A 881 -29.48 -12.98 14.24
C GLY A 881 -29.75 -11.58 13.65
N CYS A 882 -28.97 -11.14 12.66
CA CYS A 882 -29.12 -9.84 12.00
C CYS A 882 -28.61 -9.85 10.55
N LYS A 883 -28.92 -8.78 9.82
CA LYS A 883 -28.37 -8.52 8.50
C LYS A 883 -26.86 -8.28 8.55
N MET A 884 -26.12 -8.98 7.71
CA MET A 884 -24.66 -8.94 7.61
C MET A 884 -24.21 -8.61 6.19
N ASN A 885 -23.12 -7.86 6.07
CA ASN A 885 -22.43 -7.63 4.79
C ASN A 885 -21.15 -8.46 4.69
N PHE A 886 -20.80 -8.82 3.46
CA PHE A 886 -19.45 -9.28 3.11
C PHE A 886 -19.04 -8.79 1.73
N GLY A 887 -17.77 -8.41 1.62
CA GLY A 887 -17.09 -8.19 0.34
C GLY A 887 -16.67 -9.52 -0.27
N ILE A 888 -16.77 -9.63 -1.59
CA ILE A 888 -16.17 -10.74 -2.35
C ILE A 888 -15.49 -10.20 -3.60
N PHE A 889 -14.22 -10.56 -3.80
CA PHE A 889 -13.54 -10.40 -5.08
C PHE A 889 -13.60 -11.72 -5.85
N LEU A 890 -14.18 -11.65 -7.04
CA LEU A 890 -14.30 -12.75 -8.01
C LEU A 890 -13.25 -12.52 -9.12
N PRO A 891 -12.13 -13.27 -9.16
CA PRO A 891 -11.10 -13.14 -10.18
C PRO A 891 -11.63 -13.66 -11.54
N PRO A 892 -11.11 -13.23 -12.70
CA PRO A 892 -11.68 -13.57 -14.01
C PRO A 892 -11.73 -15.07 -14.31
N GLN A 893 -10.85 -15.88 -13.70
CA GLN A 893 -10.81 -17.34 -13.84
C GLN A 893 -12.07 -18.04 -13.27
N VAL A 894 -12.94 -17.35 -12.53
CA VAL A 894 -14.27 -17.87 -12.16
C VAL A 894 -15.18 -18.13 -13.37
N GLU A 895 -14.90 -17.50 -14.51
CA GLU A 895 -15.59 -17.76 -15.79
C GLU A 895 -15.11 -19.08 -16.44
N GLU A 896 -13.94 -19.61 -16.04
CA GLU A 896 -13.38 -20.89 -16.49
C GLU A 896 -13.80 -22.06 -15.56
N GLY A 897 -13.89 -21.83 -14.25
CA GLY A 897 -14.37 -22.83 -13.29
C GLY A 897 -14.21 -22.44 -11.81
N PRO A 898 -14.50 -23.37 -10.88
CA PRO A 898 -14.35 -23.11 -9.44
C PRO A 898 -12.89 -22.92 -9.01
N VAL A 899 -12.64 -21.88 -8.20
CA VAL A 899 -11.29 -21.49 -7.75
C VAL A 899 -11.14 -21.56 -6.22
N PRO A 900 -9.90 -21.57 -5.67
CA PRO A 900 -9.67 -21.51 -4.23
C PRO A 900 -10.19 -20.22 -3.58
N VAL A 901 -10.34 -20.23 -2.26
CA VAL A 901 -10.83 -19.09 -1.46
C VAL A 901 -9.81 -18.68 -0.39
N ILE A 902 -9.61 -17.38 -0.19
CA ILE A 902 -8.94 -16.83 0.99
C ILE A 902 -9.94 -15.94 1.74
N TYR A 903 -10.18 -16.25 3.02
CA TYR A 903 -10.95 -15.39 3.90
C TYR A 903 -10.04 -14.33 4.52
N TRP A 904 -10.45 -13.05 4.45
CA TRP A 904 -9.81 -11.93 5.13
C TRP A 904 -10.65 -11.48 6.32
N LEU A 905 -10.06 -11.41 7.50
CA LEU A 905 -10.68 -10.84 8.70
C LEU A 905 -10.06 -9.47 9.03
N SER A 906 -10.90 -8.46 9.22
CA SER A 906 -10.46 -7.08 9.48
C SER A 906 -10.22 -6.81 10.97
N GLY A 907 -9.43 -5.77 11.26
CA GLY A 907 -9.16 -5.29 12.63
C GLY A 907 -10.32 -4.53 13.26
N LEU A 908 -10.09 -3.99 14.47
CA LEU A 908 -11.04 -3.14 15.19
C LEU A 908 -11.58 -1.99 14.33
N THR A 909 -12.82 -1.57 14.60
CA THR A 909 -13.57 -0.49 13.91
C THR A 909 -13.89 -0.71 12.42
N CYS A 910 -13.33 -1.73 11.78
CA CYS A 910 -13.43 -1.94 10.33
C CYS A 910 -14.75 -2.60 9.90
N THR A 911 -15.10 -2.46 8.63
CA THR A 911 -16.06 -3.30 7.91
C THR A 911 -15.39 -4.02 6.73
N GLU A 912 -16.16 -4.67 5.85
CA GLU A 912 -15.68 -5.18 4.56
C GLU A 912 -15.03 -4.09 3.70
N ALA A 913 -15.59 -2.88 3.74
CA ALA A 913 -15.16 -1.75 2.91
C ALA A 913 -13.71 -1.33 3.21
N ASN A 914 -13.25 -1.48 4.45
CA ASN A 914 -11.89 -1.13 4.84
C ASN A 914 -10.84 -1.92 4.07
N PHE A 915 -11.06 -3.23 3.90
CA PHE A 915 -10.18 -4.09 3.12
C PHE A 915 -10.30 -3.79 1.62
N ILE A 916 -11.54 -3.76 1.11
CA ILE A 916 -11.84 -3.52 -0.31
C ILE A 916 -11.16 -2.26 -0.83
N GLN A 917 -11.23 -1.15 -0.10
CA GLN A 917 -10.76 0.15 -0.56
C GLN A 917 -9.27 0.41 -0.33
N LYS A 918 -8.64 -0.27 0.65
CA LYS A 918 -7.31 0.13 1.15
C LYS A 918 -6.24 -0.95 1.10
N ALA A 919 -6.60 -2.23 0.94
CA ALA A 919 -5.62 -3.33 1.00
C ALA A 919 -4.95 -3.67 -0.35
N GLY A 920 -5.44 -3.17 -1.48
CA GLY A 920 -4.85 -3.43 -2.82
C GLY A 920 -4.93 -4.89 -3.32
N ALA A 921 -5.56 -5.79 -2.57
CA ALA A 921 -5.50 -7.24 -2.76
C ALA A 921 -6.04 -7.75 -4.11
N GLN A 922 -6.98 -7.03 -4.73
CA GLN A 922 -7.73 -7.48 -5.92
C GLN A 922 -6.83 -7.73 -7.14
N LYS A 923 -5.73 -6.97 -7.28
CA LYS A 923 -4.74 -7.17 -8.35
C LYS A 923 -4.14 -8.58 -8.26
N TYR A 924 -3.53 -8.88 -7.12
CA TYR A 924 -2.84 -10.15 -6.85
C TYR A 924 -3.80 -11.34 -6.79
N ALA A 925 -5.03 -11.12 -6.31
CA ALA A 925 -6.10 -12.12 -6.34
C ALA A 925 -6.49 -12.51 -7.78
N SER A 926 -6.51 -11.54 -8.71
CA SER A 926 -6.75 -11.75 -10.14
C SER A 926 -5.58 -12.46 -10.82
N GLU A 927 -4.35 -12.00 -10.57
CA GLU A 927 -3.11 -12.61 -11.10
C GLU A 927 -2.93 -14.07 -10.66
N HIS A 928 -3.34 -14.41 -9.45
CA HIS A 928 -3.26 -15.78 -8.92
C HIS A 928 -4.52 -16.64 -9.11
N GLY A 929 -5.65 -16.08 -9.53
CA GLY A 929 -6.91 -16.80 -9.73
C GLY A 929 -7.49 -17.35 -8.42
N VAL A 930 -7.70 -16.47 -7.44
CA VAL A 930 -8.24 -16.82 -6.11
C VAL A 930 -9.35 -15.86 -5.68
N ILE A 931 -10.44 -16.39 -5.13
CA ILE A 931 -11.51 -15.59 -4.52
C ILE A 931 -11.01 -15.05 -3.18
N ILE A 932 -11.27 -13.77 -2.89
CA ILE A 932 -11.08 -13.22 -1.54
C ILE A 932 -12.43 -12.79 -0.97
N VAL A 933 -12.75 -13.29 0.23
CA VAL A 933 -13.99 -12.96 0.97
C VAL A 933 -13.62 -12.16 2.22
N ALA A 934 -14.23 -10.99 2.41
CA ALA A 934 -13.99 -10.12 3.55
C ALA A 934 -15.33 -9.79 4.25
N PRO A 935 -15.74 -10.52 5.31
CA PRO A 935 -16.90 -10.14 6.12
C PRO A 935 -16.69 -8.87 6.94
N ASP A 936 -17.80 -8.37 7.48
CA ASP A 936 -17.78 -7.42 8.59
C ASP A 936 -17.17 -8.03 9.88
N THR A 937 -16.84 -7.18 10.85
CA THR A 937 -16.08 -7.49 12.08
C THR A 937 -16.95 -7.76 13.31
N SER A 938 -18.24 -7.43 13.25
CA SER A 938 -19.23 -7.69 14.29
C SER A 938 -20.63 -7.75 13.67
N PRO A 939 -21.65 -8.23 14.41
CA PRO A 939 -23.03 -7.83 14.17
C PRO A 939 -23.19 -6.30 14.14
N ARG A 940 -24.26 -5.79 13.54
CA ARG A 940 -24.53 -4.34 13.44
C ARG A 940 -25.99 -4.00 13.77
N ASN A 941 -26.20 -2.81 14.33
CA ASN A 941 -27.52 -2.21 14.58
C ASN A 941 -28.45 -3.02 15.52
N LEU A 942 -27.88 -3.72 16.51
CA LEU A 942 -28.67 -4.54 17.44
C LEU A 942 -29.31 -3.73 18.56
N ASN A 943 -28.76 -2.54 18.86
CA ASN A 943 -29.18 -1.65 19.94
C ASN A 943 -28.99 -2.28 21.34
N ILE A 944 -27.95 -3.08 21.50
CA ILE A 944 -27.56 -3.66 22.80
C ILE A 944 -26.97 -2.51 23.67
N PRO A 945 -27.35 -2.39 24.96
CA PRO A 945 -26.72 -1.42 25.86
C PRO A 945 -25.20 -1.65 25.96
N GLY A 946 -24.40 -0.60 25.82
CA GLY A 946 -22.94 -0.69 25.72
C GLY A 946 -22.37 -0.96 24.31
N GLU A 947 -23.20 -1.27 23.30
CA GLU A 947 -22.75 -1.69 21.95
C GLU A 947 -21.88 -0.66 21.23
N ASN A 948 -22.10 0.63 21.50
CA ASN A 948 -21.46 1.76 20.81
C ASN A 948 -20.88 2.78 21.81
N GLU A 949 -20.62 2.37 23.06
CA GLU A 949 -20.01 3.24 24.09
C GLU A 949 -18.47 3.28 23.97
N ASP A 950 -17.88 2.17 23.52
CA ASP A 950 -16.45 1.97 23.30
C ASP A 950 -16.16 1.65 21.83
N TRP A 951 -14.91 1.86 21.39
CA TRP A 951 -14.46 1.52 20.02
C TRP A 951 -13.70 0.18 19.95
N ASP A 952 -13.20 -0.30 21.09
CA ASP A 952 -12.45 -1.56 21.26
C ASP A 952 -13.32 -2.69 21.84
N PHE A 953 -14.63 -2.45 22.01
CA PHE A 953 -15.60 -3.44 22.45
C PHE A 953 -16.98 -3.15 21.83
N GLY A 954 -17.75 -4.19 21.46
CA GLY A 954 -19.05 -4.02 20.83
C GLY A 954 -18.98 -3.91 19.29
N THR A 955 -19.69 -2.92 18.73
CA THR A 955 -19.88 -2.78 17.28
C THR A 955 -18.59 -2.32 16.59
N GLY A 956 -18.09 -3.15 15.66
CA GLY A 956 -16.76 -3.03 15.07
C GLY A 956 -15.65 -3.79 15.81
N ALA A 957 -15.99 -4.50 16.90
CA ALA A 957 -15.04 -5.11 17.82
C ALA A 957 -15.50 -6.50 18.31
N GLY A 958 -16.03 -7.35 17.42
CA GLY A 958 -16.58 -8.66 17.79
C GLY A 958 -15.56 -9.74 18.20
N PHE A 959 -14.26 -9.44 18.18
CA PHE A 959 -13.11 -10.30 18.55
C PHE A 959 -13.02 -11.69 17.89
N TYR A 960 -13.90 -12.00 16.93
CA TYR A 960 -14.01 -13.32 16.30
C TYR A 960 -14.18 -14.48 17.30
N VAL A 961 -14.83 -14.21 18.43
CA VAL A 961 -15.25 -15.20 19.42
C VAL A 961 -16.71 -15.60 19.24
N ASP A 962 -17.13 -16.68 19.91
CA ASP A 962 -18.54 -16.88 20.27
C ASP A 962 -18.75 -16.44 21.72
N ALA A 963 -19.48 -15.35 21.94
CA ALA A 963 -19.74 -14.81 23.26
C ALA A 963 -20.59 -15.77 24.12
N ALA A 964 -20.25 -15.90 25.40
CA ALA A 964 -20.95 -16.74 26.38
C ALA A 964 -21.82 -15.91 27.34
N LYS A 965 -21.45 -14.65 27.59
CA LYS A 965 -22.11 -13.74 28.53
C LYS A 965 -23.33 -13.06 27.88
N GLU A 966 -24.45 -12.96 28.61
CA GLU A 966 -25.54 -12.07 28.21
C GLU A 966 -25.12 -10.58 28.34
N PRO A 967 -25.67 -9.66 27.51
CA PRO A 967 -26.60 -9.90 26.41
C PRO A 967 -25.93 -10.41 25.11
N TRP A 968 -24.60 -10.34 25.02
CA TRP A 968 -23.82 -10.53 23.79
C TRP A 968 -23.98 -11.90 23.14
N ASN A 969 -24.09 -12.96 23.94
CA ASN A 969 -24.19 -14.36 23.50
C ASN A 969 -25.33 -14.67 22.50
N LYS A 970 -26.35 -13.82 22.40
CA LYS A 970 -27.46 -13.97 21.45
C LYS A 970 -27.06 -13.67 20.00
N ASN A 971 -26.05 -12.82 19.79
CA ASN A 971 -25.73 -12.28 18.48
C ASN A 971 -24.23 -12.22 18.18
N TYR A 972 -23.36 -12.02 19.19
CA TYR A 972 -21.92 -11.92 19.01
C TYR A 972 -21.28 -13.31 18.91
N ARG A 973 -21.60 -13.99 17.82
CA ARG A 973 -21.17 -15.36 17.51
C ARG A 973 -20.31 -15.39 16.23
N MET A 974 -19.35 -14.46 16.20
CA MET A 974 -18.52 -14.17 15.03
C MET A 974 -17.62 -15.35 14.66
N TYR A 975 -17.18 -16.16 15.62
CA TYR A 975 -16.45 -17.40 15.33
C TYR A 975 -17.32 -18.37 14.52
N SER A 976 -18.53 -18.67 15.00
CA SER A 976 -19.48 -19.53 14.30
C SER A 976 -19.86 -18.99 12.92
N TYR A 977 -20.04 -17.67 12.78
CA TYR A 977 -20.30 -17.02 11.50
C TYR A 977 -19.18 -17.24 10.48
N VAL A 978 -17.92 -16.91 10.81
CA VAL A 978 -16.80 -16.98 9.85
C VAL A 978 -16.25 -18.39 9.62
N THR A 979 -16.56 -19.36 10.49
CA THR A 979 -16.12 -20.77 10.34
C THR A 979 -17.19 -21.70 9.76
N LYS A 980 -18.48 -21.35 9.83
CA LYS A 980 -19.59 -22.23 9.39
C LYS A 980 -20.51 -21.54 8.38
N GLU A 981 -21.21 -20.48 8.80
CA GLU A 981 -22.30 -19.89 8.01
C GLU A 981 -21.78 -19.23 6.73
N LEU A 982 -20.79 -18.34 6.86
CA LEU A 982 -20.22 -17.65 5.70
C LEU A 982 -19.51 -18.65 4.75
N PRO A 983 -18.66 -19.61 5.20
CA PRO A 983 -18.10 -20.60 4.30
C PRO A 983 -19.13 -21.51 3.62
N ALA A 984 -20.24 -21.86 4.28
CA ALA A 984 -21.33 -22.59 3.64
C ALA A 984 -21.99 -21.75 2.53
N LEU A 985 -22.33 -20.48 2.84
CA LEU A 985 -22.95 -19.55 1.89
C LEU A 985 -22.05 -19.31 0.67
N ILE A 986 -20.73 -19.12 0.88
CA ILE A 986 -19.78 -18.90 -0.21
C ILE A 986 -19.68 -20.11 -1.15
N ASN A 987 -19.62 -21.33 -0.58
CA ASN A 987 -19.54 -22.57 -1.35
C ASN A 987 -20.85 -22.96 -2.05
N GLU A 988 -22.01 -22.45 -1.60
CA GLU A 988 -23.29 -22.61 -2.30
C GLU A 988 -23.44 -21.59 -3.45
N LYS A 989 -23.02 -20.34 -3.23
CA LYS A 989 -23.39 -19.19 -4.09
C LYS A 989 -22.37 -18.81 -5.14
N PHE A 990 -21.09 -19.18 -4.97
CA PHE A 990 -20.01 -18.78 -5.86
C PHE A 990 -19.21 -19.99 -6.36
N PRO A 991 -18.49 -19.87 -7.48
CA PRO A 991 -17.58 -20.91 -7.99
C PRO A 991 -16.32 -20.99 -7.12
N ALA A 992 -16.50 -21.51 -5.90
CA ALA A 992 -15.48 -21.76 -4.89
C ALA A 992 -15.15 -23.26 -4.82
N LEU A 993 -13.93 -23.60 -4.38
CA LEU A 993 -13.50 -24.97 -4.10
C LEU A 993 -13.58 -25.26 -2.58
N PRO A 994 -14.58 -26.01 -2.07
CA PRO A 994 -14.83 -26.11 -0.62
C PRO A 994 -13.67 -26.65 0.22
N ASN A 995 -12.84 -27.52 -0.38
CA ASN A 995 -11.69 -28.14 0.28
C ASN A 995 -10.36 -27.38 0.05
N LYS A 996 -10.39 -26.24 -0.62
CA LYS A 996 -9.23 -25.39 -0.96
C LYS A 996 -9.49 -23.95 -0.48
N GLN A 997 -9.52 -23.80 0.84
CA GLN A 997 -9.65 -22.51 1.51
C GLN A 997 -8.49 -22.23 2.47
N SER A 998 -8.14 -20.95 2.62
CA SER A 998 -7.17 -20.44 3.61
C SER A 998 -7.73 -19.20 4.30
N ILE A 999 -7.08 -18.73 5.37
CA ILE A 999 -7.56 -17.57 6.14
C ILE A 999 -6.43 -16.62 6.53
N MET A 1000 -6.71 -15.33 6.52
CA MET A 1000 -5.80 -14.28 7.00
C MET A 1000 -6.55 -13.11 7.61
N GLY A 1001 -5.82 -12.19 8.25
CA GLY A 1001 -6.43 -10.95 8.74
C GLY A 1001 -5.44 -9.99 9.38
N HIS A 1002 -5.96 -8.84 9.82
CA HIS A 1002 -5.20 -7.77 10.47
C HIS A 1002 -5.62 -7.55 11.92
N SER A 1003 -4.68 -7.39 12.86
CA SER A 1003 -4.98 -6.97 14.24
C SER A 1003 -5.94 -7.95 14.95
N MET A 1004 -7.12 -7.50 15.38
CA MET A 1004 -8.23 -8.37 15.84
C MET A 1004 -8.65 -9.43 14.80
N GLY A 1005 -8.57 -9.13 13.50
CA GLY A 1005 -8.79 -10.12 12.44
C GLY A 1005 -7.60 -11.06 12.24
N GLY A 1006 -6.38 -10.60 12.53
CA GLY A 1006 -5.19 -11.47 12.57
C GLY A 1006 -5.31 -12.50 13.69
N HIS A 1007 -5.76 -12.04 14.86
CA HIS A 1007 -6.19 -12.89 15.96
C HIS A 1007 -7.27 -13.89 15.53
N GLY A 1008 -8.36 -13.40 14.93
CA GLY A 1008 -9.45 -14.23 14.40
C GLY A 1008 -8.98 -15.32 13.45
N ALA A 1009 -8.08 -14.99 12.50
CA ALA A 1009 -7.54 -15.93 11.52
C ALA A 1009 -6.73 -17.04 12.20
N LEU A 1010 -5.87 -16.68 13.15
CA LEU A 1010 -5.06 -17.62 13.93
C LEU A 1010 -5.94 -18.58 14.74
N ILE A 1011 -6.93 -18.07 15.50
CA ILE A 1011 -7.82 -18.95 16.28
C ILE A 1011 -8.71 -19.83 15.39
N CYS A 1012 -9.14 -19.35 14.22
CA CYS A 1012 -9.90 -20.16 13.26
C CYS A 1012 -9.05 -21.30 12.68
N ALA A 1013 -7.78 -21.04 12.35
CA ALA A 1013 -6.87 -22.08 11.86
C ALA A 1013 -6.45 -23.09 12.95
N LEU A 1014 -6.17 -22.62 14.16
CA LEU A 1014 -5.72 -23.47 15.27
C LEU A 1014 -6.86 -24.31 15.87
N LYS A 1015 -8.09 -23.79 15.95
CA LYS A 1015 -9.27 -24.52 16.46
C LYS A 1015 -9.91 -25.47 15.45
N ASN A 1016 -9.59 -25.33 14.15
CA ASN A 1016 -10.09 -26.21 13.10
C ASN A 1016 -8.94 -26.87 12.28
N PRO A 1017 -8.16 -27.79 12.88
CA PRO A 1017 -7.08 -28.51 12.20
C PRO A 1017 -7.46 -29.07 10.82
N GLY A 1018 -6.73 -28.66 9.78
CA GLY A 1018 -6.91 -29.13 8.39
C GLY A 1018 -8.03 -28.45 7.58
N LEU A 1019 -8.90 -27.64 8.21
CA LEU A 1019 -9.98 -26.90 7.56
C LEU A 1019 -9.47 -25.78 6.63
N TYR A 1020 -8.36 -25.16 7.01
CA TYR A 1020 -7.65 -24.14 6.24
C TYR A 1020 -6.28 -24.67 5.80
N LYS A 1021 -5.84 -24.37 4.56
CA LYS A 1021 -4.56 -24.87 4.01
C LYS A 1021 -3.35 -24.05 4.42
N ALA A 1022 -3.55 -22.77 4.69
CA ALA A 1022 -2.57 -21.89 5.28
C ALA A 1022 -3.26 -20.82 6.14
N VAL A 1023 -2.47 -20.21 7.04
CA VAL A 1023 -2.89 -19.05 7.82
C VAL A 1023 -1.79 -17.99 7.79
N SER A 1024 -2.19 -16.72 7.76
CA SER A 1024 -1.25 -15.60 7.92
C SER A 1024 -1.90 -14.39 8.57
N ALA A 1025 -1.13 -13.53 9.23
CA ALA A 1025 -1.68 -12.36 9.91
C ALA A 1025 -0.78 -11.12 9.80
N PHE A 1026 -1.41 -9.96 9.68
CA PHE A 1026 -0.76 -8.66 9.80
C PHE A 1026 -0.98 -8.13 11.21
N ALA A 1027 0.11 -7.79 11.91
CA ALA A 1027 0.09 -7.20 13.25
C ALA A 1027 -0.93 -7.84 14.24
N PRO A 1028 -0.99 -9.18 14.40
CA PRO A 1028 -2.05 -9.87 15.14
C PRO A 1028 -2.05 -9.61 16.64
N ILE A 1029 -3.25 -9.51 17.24
CA ILE A 1029 -3.45 -9.64 18.70
C ILE A 1029 -3.21 -11.11 19.10
N SER A 1030 -1.95 -11.44 19.36
CA SER A 1030 -1.45 -12.81 19.40
C SER A 1030 -1.68 -13.51 20.74
N ASN A 1031 -1.72 -12.74 21.84
CA ASN A 1031 -1.92 -13.25 23.19
C ASN A 1031 -2.93 -12.37 23.98
N PRO A 1032 -4.20 -12.29 23.56
CA PRO A 1032 -5.23 -11.42 24.16
C PRO A 1032 -5.45 -11.62 25.67
N ILE A 1033 -5.11 -12.77 26.25
CA ILE A 1033 -5.19 -12.96 27.71
C ILE A 1033 -4.29 -11.98 28.46
N LEU A 1034 -3.18 -11.55 27.87
CA LEU A 1034 -2.18 -10.71 28.53
C LEU A 1034 -2.29 -9.21 28.19
N CYS A 1035 -2.88 -8.82 27.07
CA CYS A 1035 -3.03 -7.42 26.70
C CYS A 1035 -4.35 -6.77 27.14
N SER A 1036 -4.36 -5.44 27.25
CA SER A 1036 -5.49 -4.66 27.75
C SER A 1036 -6.78 -4.84 26.94
N TRP A 1037 -6.69 -4.77 25.60
CA TRP A 1037 -7.85 -4.95 24.72
C TRP A 1037 -8.46 -6.35 24.85
N GLY A 1038 -7.62 -7.40 24.83
CA GLY A 1038 -8.08 -8.78 24.95
C GLY A 1038 -8.70 -9.07 26.31
N LYS A 1039 -8.10 -8.56 27.40
CA LYS A 1039 -8.67 -8.63 28.76
C LYS A 1039 -10.04 -7.96 28.84
N LYS A 1040 -10.22 -6.78 28.23
CA LYS A 1040 -11.50 -6.06 28.16
C LYS A 1040 -12.54 -6.90 27.39
N ALA A 1041 -12.20 -7.31 26.17
CA ALA A 1041 -13.09 -8.07 25.29
C ALA A 1041 -13.49 -9.44 25.87
N PHE A 1042 -12.56 -10.19 26.46
CA PHE A 1042 -12.87 -11.48 27.06
C PHE A 1042 -13.68 -11.34 28.37
N SER A 1043 -13.43 -10.31 29.19
CA SER A 1043 -14.29 -10.00 30.35
C SER A 1043 -15.71 -9.57 29.93
N GLY A 1044 -15.83 -8.93 28.77
CA GLY A 1044 -17.09 -8.51 28.15
C GLY A 1044 -17.89 -9.66 27.52
N TYR A 1045 -17.26 -10.46 26.64
CA TYR A 1045 -17.94 -11.51 25.87
C TYR A 1045 -17.96 -12.89 26.53
N LEU A 1046 -16.88 -13.28 27.22
CA LEU A 1046 -16.73 -14.63 27.80
C LEU A 1046 -16.99 -14.63 29.32
N GLY A 1047 -16.67 -13.52 29.99
CA GLY A 1047 -16.77 -13.37 31.44
C GLY A 1047 -15.64 -14.06 32.22
N GLY A 1048 -15.63 -13.87 33.54
CA GLY A 1048 -14.53 -14.29 34.41
C GLY A 1048 -13.37 -13.30 34.42
N THR A 1049 -12.18 -13.80 34.76
CA THR A 1049 -10.92 -13.04 34.86
C THR A 1049 -9.79 -13.82 34.18
N GLU A 1050 -8.56 -13.30 34.19
CA GLU A 1050 -7.37 -13.88 33.52
C GLU A 1050 -7.05 -15.34 33.91
N THR A 1051 -7.55 -15.84 35.04
CA THR A 1051 -7.40 -17.24 35.46
C THR A 1051 -8.45 -18.19 34.86
N ASN A 1052 -9.41 -17.67 34.08
CA ASN A 1052 -10.48 -18.45 33.47
C ASN A 1052 -9.95 -19.36 32.35
N VAL A 1053 -10.14 -20.68 32.51
CA VAL A 1053 -9.75 -21.69 31.51
C VAL A 1053 -10.37 -21.41 30.13
N ILE A 1054 -11.60 -20.90 30.09
CA ILE A 1054 -12.34 -20.63 28.84
C ILE A 1054 -11.57 -19.65 27.93
N TRP A 1055 -10.88 -18.65 28.49
CA TRP A 1055 -10.14 -17.68 27.68
C TRP A 1055 -8.99 -18.35 26.90
N LYS A 1056 -8.40 -19.43 27.43
CA LYS A 1056 -7.31 -20.20 26.78
C LYS A 1056 -7.76 -20.99 25.55
N ASP A 1057 -9.06 -21.13 25.33
CA ASP A 1057 -9.64 -21.73 24.13
C ASP A 1057 -10.04 -20.67 23.09
N TRP A 1058 -9.72 -19.40 23.37
CA TRP A 1058 -9.90 -18.24 22.50
C TRP A 1058 -8.61 -17.42 22.32
N ASP A 1059 -7.47 -17.84 22.88
CA ASP A 1059 -6.18 -17.16 22.75
C ASP A 1059 -5.25 -17.92 21.80
N ALA A 1060 -4.75 -17.26 20.75
CA ALA A 1060 -3.95 -17.91 19.72
C ALA A 1060 -2.61 -18.47 20.25
N THR A 1061 -2.00 -17.84 21.24
CA THR A 1061 -0.76 -18.31 21.89
C THR A 1061 -1.01 -19.54 22.75
N GLU A 1062 -2.11 -19.57 23.50
CA GLU A 1062 -2.49 -20.75 24.31
C GLU A 1062 -3.02 -21.92 23.45
N LEU A 1063 -3.62 -21.63 22.30
CA LEU A 1063 -4.02 -22.64 21.30
C LEU A 1063 -2.81 -23.23 20.57
N ALA A 1064 -1.81 -22.41 20.21
CA ALA A 1064 -0.58 -22.88 19.58
C ALA A 1064 0.15 -23.93 20.45
N LYS A 1065 0.28 -23.68 21.76
CA LYS A 1065 0.85 -24.62 22.76
C LYS A 1065 0.13 -25.97 22.84
N LYS A 1066 -1.14 -26.05 22.41
CA LYS A 1066 -1.98 -27.25 22.43
C LYS A 1066 -2.10 -27.93 21.06
N TYR A 1067 -1.53 -27.36 19.99
CA TYR A 1067 -1.83 -27.77 18.64
C TYR A 1067 -1.26 -29.16 18.31
N ASN A 1068 -2.13 -30.05 17.83
CA ASN A 1068 -1.81 -31.43 17.46
C ASN A 1068 -2.35 -31.82 16.06
N GLY A 1069 -2.59 -30.81 15.22
CA GLY A 1069 -3.13 -30.96 13.86
C GLY A 1069 -2.07 -31.35 12.81
N PRO A 1070 -2.46 -31.35 11.51
CA PRO A 1070 -1.51 -31.50 10.41
C PRO A 1070 -0.55 -30.29 10.36
N PRO A 1071 0.61 -30.39 9.69
CA PRO A 1071 1.55 -29.28 9.56
C PRO A 1071 0.87 -28.01 9.02
N LEU A 1072 0.96 -26.93 9.80
CA LEU A 1072 0.40 -25.62 9.50
C LEU A 1072 1.54 -24.60 9.46
N ASP A 1073 1.61 -23.84 8.37
CA ASP A 1073 2.67 -22.85 8.12
C ASP A 1073 2.11 -21.43 8.27
N ILE A 1074 2.58 -20.73 9.30
CA ILE A 1074 2.03 -19.47 9.81
C ILE A 1074 2.96 -18.32 9.41
N LEU A 1075 2.50 -17.43 8.53
CA LEU A 1075 3.23 -16.20 8.20
C LEU A 1075 2.68 -15.02 9.01
N ILE A 1076 3.54 -14.29 9.72
CA ILE A 1076 3.18 -13.05 10.41
C ILE A 1076 4.09 -11.92 9.95
N ASP A 1077 3.51 -10.87 9.36
CA ASP A 1077 4.16 -9.57 9.22
C ASP A 1077 3.75 -8.67 10.38
N GLN A 1078 4.71 -7.95 10.96
CA GLN A 1078 4.50 -6.98 12.02
C GLN A 1078 5.27 -5.70 11.69
N GLY A 1079 4.57 -4.57 11.54
CA GLY A 1079 5.22 -3.25 11.49
C GLY A 1079 5.97 -2.99 12.78
N LYS A 1080 7.23 -2.54 12.71
CA LYS A 1080 8.07 -2.29 13.89
C LYS A 1080 7.79 -0.95 14.55
N GLU A 1081 7.33 0.03 13.78
CA GLU A 1081 6.87 1.34 14.25
C GLU A 1081 5.39 1.36 14.66
N ASP A 1082 4.72 0.20 14.60
CA ASP A 1082 3.39 -0.05 15.12
C ASP A 1082 3.27 0.38 16.60
N THR A 1083 2.41 1.37 16.87
CA THR A 1083 2.19 1.91 18.21
C THR A 1083 1.51 0.92 19.14
N PHE A 1084 0.78 -0.06 18.63
CA PHE A 1084 0.11 -1.09 19.43
C PHE A 1084 1.02 -2.27 19.74
N LEU A 1085 2.07 -2.51 18.93
CA LEU A 1085 3.22 -3.33 19.33
C LEU A 1085 3.93 -2.69 20.54
N LYS A 1086 4.26 -1.39 20.42
CA LYS A 1086 4.95 -0.61 21.48
C LYS A 1086 4.13 -0.45 22.76
N ASN A 1087 2.80 -0.44 22.65
CA ASN A 1087 1.85 -0.41 23.77
C ASN A 1087 1.42 -1.81 24.26
N GLU A 1088 2.20 -2.86 23.97
CA GLU A 1088 2.01 -4.25 24.45
C GLU A 1088 0.63 -4.87 24.10
N GLN A 1089 -0.06 -4.39 23.06
CA GLN A 1089 -1.38 -4.92 22.67
C GLN A 1089 -1.30 -6.17 21.78
N LEU A 1090 -0.22 -6.34 21.03
CA LEU A 1090 -0.13 -7.36 19.97
C LEU A 1090 0.61 -8.63 20.42
N LEU A 1091 1.73 -8.49 21.14
CA LEU A 1091 2.50 -9.60 21.73
C LEU A 1091 2.87 -10.76 20.78
N PRO A 1092 3.34 -10.51 19.52
CA PRO A 1092 3.62 -11.59 18.56
C PRO A 1092 4.79 -12.51 18.97
N GLU A 1093 5.72 -12.02 19.79
CA GLU A 1093 6.85 -12.80 20.31
C GLU A 1093 6.39 -13.97 21.20
N ASN A 1094 5.31 -13.79 21.98
CA ASN A 1094 4.74 -14.85 22.81
C ASN A 1094 4.22 -16.02 21.94
N LEU A 1095 3.64 -15.69 20.78
CA LEU A 1095 3.14 -16.68 19.82
C LEU A 1095 4.28 -17.36 19.05
N LEU A 1096 5.36 -16.63 18.71
CA LEU A 1096 6.58 -17.24 18.15
C LEU A 1096 7.21 -18.24 19.13
N ALA A 1097 7.30 -17.89 20.42
CA ALA A 1097 7.78 -18.80 21.45
C ALA A 1097 6.87 -20.04 21.60
N ALA A 1098 5.55 -19.83 21.71
CA ALA A 1098 4.56 -20.90 21.79
C ALA A 1098 4.57 -21.84 20.57
N ALA A 1099 4.70 -21.30 19.36
CA ALA A 1099 4.80 -22.07 18.13
C ALA A 1099 6.08 -22.91 18.10
N LYS A 1100 7.22 -22.33 18.50
CA LYS A 1100 8.51 -23.01 18.60
C LYS A 1100 8.46 -24.18 19.60
N ASP A 1101 7.87 -23.97 20.77
CA ASP A 1101 7.70 -25.00 21.80
C ASP A 1101 6.77 -26.14 21.35
N ALA A 1102 5.76 -25.83 20.52
CA ALA A 1102 4.82 -26.79 19.93
C ALA A 1102 5.33 -27.47 18.63
N GLY A 1103 6.46 -27.03 18.07
CA GLY A 1103 6.97 -27.50 16.77
C GLY A 1103 6.19 -27.01 15.54
N LEU A 1104 5.42 -25.93 15.68
CA LEU A 1104 4.72 -25.25 14.57
C LEU A 1104 5.69 -24.44 13.71
N SER A 1105 5.48 -24.44 12.39
CA SER A 1105 6.19 -23.55 11.47
C SER A 1105 5.58 -22.15 11.56
N LEU A 1106 6.31 -21.20 12.16
CA LEU A 1106 5.91 -19.81 12.24
C LEU A 1106 7.05 -18.89 11.80
N VAL A 1107 6.79 -18.08 10.79
CA VAL A 1107 7.69 -17.06 10.26
C VAL A 1107 7.17 -15.69 10.71
N LEU A 1108 7.81 -15.10 11.72
CA LEU A 1108 7.56 -13.73 12.15
C LEU A 1108 8.56 -12.80 11.46
N ARG A 1109 8.06 -11.85 10.66
CA ARG A 1109 8.83 -10.79 10.02
C ARG A 1109 8.51 -9.46 10.70
N PHE A 1110 9.53 -8.80 11.25
CA PHE A 1110 9.42 -7.39 11.65
C PHE A 1110 9.81 -6.52 10.47
N GLN A 1111 8.94 -5.58 10.10
CA GLN A 1111 9.13 -4.66 8.99
C GLN A 1111 9.50 -3.28 9.55
N GLU A 1112 10.76 -2.87 9.35
CA GLU A 1112 11.31 -1.58 9.77
C GLU A 1112 10.48 -0.42 9.20
N ASP A 1113 10.31 0.68 9.96
CA ASP A 1113 9.57 1.89 9.58
C ASP A 1113 8.06 1.74 9.26
N TYR A 1114 7.50 0.52 9.24
CA TYR A 1114 6.06 0.27 9.01
C TYR A 1114 5.22 0.32 10.30
N ASP A 1115 3.99 0.79 10.16
CA ASP A 1115 3.01 1.02 11.22
C ASP A 1115 1.84 -0.01 11.23
N HIS A 1116 0.75 0.30 11.93
CA HIS A 1116 -0.48 -0.53 12.00
C HIS A 1116 -1.51 -0.20 10.90
N SER A 1117 -1.14 0.57 9.86
CA SER A 1117 -2.10 1.08 8.88
C SER A 1117 -2.33 0.12 7.71
N TYR A 1118 -3.32 0.47 6.88
CA TYR A 1118 -3.49 -0.21 5.59
C TYR A 1118 -2.37 0.07 4.58
N PHE A 1119 -1.47 1.05 4.79
CA PHE A 1119 -0.28 1.21 3.94
C PHE A 1119 0.71 0.06 4.15
N PHE A 1120 0.96 -0.31 5.40
CA PHE A 1120 1.69 -1.53 5.78
C PHE A 1120 1.04 -2.79 5.17
N ILE A 1121 -0.27 -2.99 5.38
CA ILE A 1121 -1.00 -4.15 4.82
C ILE A 1121 -0.87 -4.20 3.29
N ALA A 1122 -1.15 -3.09 2.59
CA ALA A 1122 -1.14 -3.04 1.12
C ALA A 1122 0.26 -3.23 0.51
N THR A 1123 1.32 -2.95 1.27
CA THR A 1123 2.71 -3.21 0.85
C THR A 1123 3.01 -4.71 0.83
N PHE A 1124 2.55 -5.45 1.84
CA PHE A 1124 2.92 -6.87 2.03
C PHE A 1124 1.80 -7.87 1.69
N ILE A 1125 0.63 -7.40 1.22
CA ILE A 1125 -0.51 -8.25 0.83
C ILE A 1125 -0.16 -9.25 -0.29
N GLU A 1126 0.76 -8.89 -1.18
CA GLU A 1126 1.22 -9.74 -2.28
C GLU A 1126 1.93 -10.99 -1.75
N ASP A 1127 2.82 -10.84 -0.76
CA ASP A 1127 3.52 -11.95 -0.10
C ASP A 1127 2.55 -12.86 0.65
N HIS A 1128 1.58 -12.29 1.36
CA HIS A 1128 0.55 -13.07 2.05
C HIS A 1128 -0.32 -13.86 1.07
N ILE A 1129 -0.72 -13.29 -0.07
CA ILE A 1129 -1.46 -14.02 -1.10
C ILE A 1129 -0.58 -15.14 -1.70
N LYS A 1130 0.70 -14.88 -2.01
CA LYS A 1130 1.65 -15.91 -2.49
C LYS A 1130 1.81 -17.06 -1.48
N HIS A 1131 1.90 -16.75 -0.18
CA HIS A 1131 1.95 -17.75 0.89
C HIS A 1131 0.72 -18.66 0.87
N HIS A 1132 -0.49 -18.11 0.75
CA HIS A 1132 -1.70 -18.93 0.62
C HIS A 1132 -1.72 -19.75 -0.66
N ILE A 1133 -1.35 -19.15 -1.80
CA ILE A 1133 -1.36 -19.80 -3.11
C ILE A 1133 -0.43 -21.02 -3.18
N LYS A 1134 0.74 -20.99 -2.49
CA LYS A 1134 1.63 -22.13 -2.31
C LYS A 1134 0.90 -23.38 -1.78
N TYR A 1135 0.00 -23.20 -0.81
CA TYR A 1135 -0.74 -24.28 -0.14
C TYR A 1135 -2.14 -24.54 -0.73
N LEU A 1136 -2.68 -23.62 -1.51
CA LEU A 1136 -3.93 -23.81 -2.24
C LEU A 1136 -3.73 -24.52 -3.58
N ARG A 1137 -2.56 -24.35 -4.24
CA ARG A 1137 -2.22 -25.05 -5.49
C ARG A 1137 -1.63 -26.45 -5.29
N ALA A 1138 -1.15 -26.78 -4.08
CA ALA A 1138 -0.82 -28.14 -3.64
C ALA A 1138 -2.10 -28.89 -3.21
#